data_AF-A0A2E4WNC3-F1
#
_entry.id   AF-A0A2E4WNC3-F1
#
_cell.length_a   1.000
_cell.length_b   1.000
_cell.length_c   1.000
_cell.angle_alpha   90.00
_cell.angle_beta   90.00
_cell.angle_gamma   90.00
#
_symmetry.space_group_name_H-M   'P 1'
#
loop_
_entity.id
_entity.type
_entity.pdbx_description
1 polymer ?
#
loop_
_entity_poly.entity_id
_entity_poly.type
_entity_poly.pdbx_seq_one_letter_code
_entity_poly.pdbx_strand_id
1 'polypeptide(L)'
;MRRTLLFIFVISVIALSAKAQIDAGEDVTICGPQDVNLTADYTPNSVGTSDYILENVPYTNENYAGTIVNLFDDDEEGPFDIGFEFCYFDNTYTQFCIGSNGWITFDCGQPTNYVSGPIPNPTAPLNSIMGPWSDWNPGVGGEVRYETIGTAPNRALVVSWIDVPLFGVACGTYQGKFQIVLRETTNIIENNIEYKTNCPDDGAGGSNIAVQGIHNIDGTVAVVVPGRNATGWEATNESHQYTPIGLAISNVQWIDQLGNLVGTGTDITVTPTSTTTYTAIAQECPNSYSDDVTIIFSPAITTSIIVEDNLCPGQIAGNIDVTSAGGSPPLDFSWTATNGFTSSFEDLSGLDAGSYTLSITDAFDCETVIGPFSISAPPQQIVAFEDINPVTCFGFADGSIDVTMTGGTPNFSYSWNGPNGYTSTSEDINGLEPGIYDLSVLDLNSCPYSNTYEVTQSTLLGISHTTSDYNGYQIRCFGNEDGWVSTSVSGGTTPYTYEWIGPNGFTANFSDIYNAEAGYYTLTVTDANGCPDQLNVSLIQPDSLQIDISNYAHESCTYNNDGFIEIATWGGVETPIGSNNFGPFTQRWDAENFFSTNEDIYDLQAGTYYLTTTDPNDCVNSLQFEIEEPPMVIADYYTLNDTITINFPYASFYDRSEGEVVSWEWNLSNGISSSNQDLTDINFATNLEEIGSKLYSLQLIVTDAFSCSDTTYGHIKLKDEHVLYVPNAFTPDSDGHNDIFFVKYNAIKEGTFIMEIYDRFGTVIHRTTDPNSTWDGTNDFTGNEIMPGVYTYRIAYQDFENWKYDHTNCENCTGTITLIR
;
A
#
# COMPACT_ATOMS: atom_id res chain seq x y z
N MET A 1 54.30 44.78 -21.52
CA MET A 1 55.03 45.31 -22.70
C MET A 1 55.30 46.82 -22.50
N ARG A 2 56.44 47.18 -21.92
CA ARG A 2 57.01 48.55 -21.94
C ARG A 2 58.53 48.39 -21.80
N ARG A 3 59.26 48.72 -22.86
CA ARG A 3 60.73 48.83 -22.87
C ARG A 3 61.09 50.21 -22.32
N THR A 4 62.09 50.30 -21.45
CA THR A 4 62.73 51.59 -21.13
C THR A 4 64.23 51.40 -21.04
N LEU A 5 64.93 52.32 -21.72
CA LEU A 5 66.34 52.33 -22.07
C LEU A 5 67.25 52.36 -20.82
N LEU A 6 68.32 51.56 -20.86
CA LEU A 6 69.47 51.67 -19.98
C LEU A 6 70.45 52.68 -20.57
N PHE A 7 70.62 53.85 -19.96
CA PHE A 7 71.73 54.77 -20.22
C PHE A 7 72.86 54.43 -19.26
N ILE A 8 74.00 53.98 -19.79
CA ILE A 8 75.23 53.75 -19.03
C ILE A 8 76.03 55.05 -19.06
N PHE A 9 76.13 55.74 -17.93
CA PHE A 9 77.15 56.77 -17.69
C PHE A 9 78.32 56.12 -16.95
N VAL A 10 79.48 56.08 -17.59
CA VAL A 10 80.76 55.73 -16.96
C VAL A 10 81.25 56.96 -16.20
N ILE A 11 81.12 56.96 -14.87
CA ILE A 11 81.75 57.94 -13.99
C ILE A 11 83.10 57.37 -13.57
N SER A 12 84.16 58.10 -13.90
CA SER A 12 85.52 57.85 -13.42
C SER A 12 85.55 58.06 -11.91
N VAL A 13 85.76 56.97 -11.16
CA VAL A 13 85.88 57.00 -9.69
C VAL A 13 87.24 57.61 -9.35
N ILE A 14 87.23 58.88 -8.91
CA ILE A 14 88.28 59.40 -8.05
C ILE A 14 88.03 58.70 -6.71
N ALA A 15 88.99 57.90 -6.23
CA ALA A 15 88.93 57.32 -4.90
C ALA A 15 89.04 58.46 -3.87
N LEU A 16 87.90 59.04 -3.50
CA LEU A 16 87.77 59.73 -2.21
C LEU A 16 87.88 58.65 -1.14
N SER A 17 88.67 58.90 -0.10
CA SER A 17 88.74 58.07 1.10
C SER A 17 87.32 57.73 1.58
N ALA A 18 87.02 56.43 1.72
CA ALA A 18 85.75 55.95 2.26
C ALA A 18 85.53 56.56 3.65
N LYS A 19 84.36 57.16 3.87
CA LYS A 19 83.91 57.60 5.19
C LYS A 19 83.20 56.44 5.86
N ALA A 20 83.33 56.30 7.19
CA ALA A 20 82.62 55.27 7.94
C ALA A 20 81.08 55.41 7.83
N GLN A 21 80.37 54.28 7.74
CA GLN A 21 78.90 54.17 7.64
C GLN A 21 78.39 52.90 8.37
N ILE A 22 77.16 52.96 8.89
CA ILE A 22 76.42 51.82 9.46
C ILE A 22 75.02 51.74 8.83
N ASP A 23 74.53 50.53 8.54
CA ASP A 23 73.19 50.22 8.03
C ASP A 23 72.58 49.10 8.89
N ALA A 24 71.43 49.32 9.51
CA ALA A 24 70.76 48.39 10.44
C ALA A 24 69.77 47.43 9.75
N GLY A 25 69.60 47.54 8.42
CA GLY A 25 68.67 46.73 7.62
C GLY A 25 67.27 47.34 7.44
N GLU A 26 66.43 46.68 6.64
CA GLU A 26 65.04 47.12 6.39
C GLU A 26 64.06 46.69 7.49
N ASP A 27 62.98 47.46 7.67
CA ASP A 27 61.89 47.13 8.59
C ASP A 27 61.27 45.75 8.29
N VAL A 28 60.92 44.99 9.34
CA VAL A 28 60.36 43.64 9.23
C VAL A 28 59.02 43.55 9.95
N THR A 29 58.04 42.91 9.33
CA THR A 29 56.73 42.65 9.95
C THR A 29 56.65 41.21 10.45
N ILE A 30 56.11 41.02 11.67
CA ILE A 30 55.96 39.70 12.29
C ILE A 30 54.52 39.45 12.78
N CYS A 31 54.09 38.19 12.67
CA CYS A 31 52.76 37.72 13.02
C CYS A 31 52.78 37.00 14.36
N GLY A 32 52.71 37.76 15.45
CA GLY A 32 52.89 37.29 16.82
C GLY A 32 54.37 37.21 17.25
N PRO A 33 54.64 36.84 18.52
CA PRO A 33 56.00 36.82 19.06
C PRO A 33 56.86 35.75 18.37
N GLN A 34 57.92 36.18 17.70
CA GLN A 34 58.91 35.30 17.07
C GLN A 34 60.29 35.94 17.08
N ASP A 35 61.33 35.10 16.98
CA ASP A 35 62.72 35.53 16.95
C ASP A 35 63.04 36.20 15.61
N VAL A 36 63.65 37.38 15.66
CA VAL A 36 64.15 38.14 14.50
C VAL A 36 65.64 38.37 14.68
N ASN A 37 66.41 38.06 13.64
CA ASN A 37 67.83 38.38 13.59
C ASN A 37 68.00 39.79 13.01
N LEU A 38 68.64 40.68 13.76
CA LEU A 38 69.05 42.00 13.31
C LEU A 38 70.52 41.94 12.89
N THR A 39 70.84 42.54 11.76
CA THR A 39 72.20 42.57 11.20
C THR A 39 72.55 44.01 10.83
N ALA A 40 73.66 44.50 11.36
CA ALA A 40 74.22 45.80 11.06
C ALA A 40 75.47 45.64 10.18
N ASP A 41 75.44 46.23 8.99
CA ASP A 41 76.61 46.33 8.11
C ASP A 41 77.38 47.61 8.46
N TYR A 42 78.54 47.47 9.08
CA TYR A 42 79.38 48.59 9.52
C TYR A 42 80.73 48.57 8.80
N THR A 43 81.03 49.65 8.08
CA THR A 43 82.30 49.86 7.37
C THR A 43 83.12 50.96 8.06
N PRO A 44 84.30 50.69 8.66
CA PRO A 44 85.10 51.69 9.34
C PRO A 44 85.99 52.54 8.40
N ASN A 45 86.52 53.67 8.90
CA ASN A 45 87.53 54.47 8.18
C ASN A 45 88.85 53.69 8.00
N SER A 46 89.56 53.87 6.87
CA SER A 46 90.75 53.06 6.49
C SER A 46 92.02 53.31 7.35
N VAL A 47 92.81 52.25 7.59
CA VAL A 47 94.06 52.18 8.39
C VAL A 47 95.22 53.02 7.82
N GLY A 48 96.03 53.65 8.68
CA GLY A 48 97.04 54.68 8.38
C GLY A 48 98.20 54.29 7.44
N THR A 49 98.73 55.30 6.73
CA THR A 49 99.86 55.20 5.79
C THR A 49 101.11 55.92 6.28
N SER A 50 102.28 55.37 5.95
CA SER A 50 103.62 55.93 6.19
C SER A 50 103.94 57.18 5.34
N ASP A 51 104.53 58.19 6.00
CA ASP A 51 105.63 59.07 5.59
C ASP A 51 105.57 59.77 4.21
N TYR A 52 105.49 61.10 4.20
CA TYR A 52 105.83 61.95 3.04
C TYR A 52 107.01 62.86 3.43
N ILE A 53 108.12 62.77 2.70
CA ILE A 53 109.24 63.72 2.80
C ILE A 53 108.76 65.07 2.25
N LEU A 54 108.85 66.14 3.05
CA LEU A 54 108.68 67.50 2.56
C LEU A 54 110.05 68.09 2.19
N GLU A 55 110.32 68.33 0.90
CA GLU A 55 111.41 69.23 0.49
C GLU A 55 111.02 70.68 0.87
N ASN A 56 111.79 71.32 1.75
CA ASN A 56 111.64 72.70 2.25
C ASN A 56 110.40 72.98 3.13
N VAL A 57 110.39 72.44 4.36
CA VAL A 57 109.60 73.03 5.46
C VAL A 57 110.42 74.15 6.11
N PRO A 58 109.88 75.37 6.26
CA PRO A 58 110.61 76.44 6.94
C PRO A 58 110.81 76.04 8.40
N TYR A 59 112.07 75.91 8.82
CA TYR A 59 112.41 76.02 10.23
C TYR A 59 111.78 77.32 10.74
N THR A 60 110.80 77.21 11.65
CA THR A 60 109.98 78.36 12.02
C THR A 60 110.79 79.29 12.95
N ASN A 61 111.47 80.26 12.34
CA ASN A 61 112.07 81.48 12.89
C ASN A 61 113.10 81.36 14.04
N GLU A 62 114.25 82.00 13.82
CA GLU A 62 115.38 82.22 14.74
C GLU A 62 115.05 83.10 15.98
N ASN A 63 113.77 83.28 16.33
CA ASN A 63 113.31 84.03 17.51
C ASN A 63 112.63 83.07 18.50
N TYR A 64 113.41 82.46 19.38
CA TYR A 64 112.97 81.45 20.34
C TYR A 64 112.16 82.03 21.51
N ALA A 65 110.86 82.27 21.31
CA ALA A 65 109.96 82.85 22.31
C ALA A 65 109.15 81.81 23.12
N GLY A 66 109.76 80.69 23.50
CA GLY A 66 109.11 79.62 24.29
C GLY A 66 109.57 79.50 25.74
N THR A 67 108.88 78.65 26.52
CA THR A 67 109.25 78.32 27.90
C THR A 67 110.50 77.46 27.89
N ILE A 68 111.55 77.87 28.63
CA ILE A 68 112.80 77.10 28.78
C ILE A 68 112.54 75.91 29.67
N VAL A 69 112.99 74.73 29.22
CA VAL A 69 112.98 73.49 30.00
C VAL A 69 114.40 73.24 30.50
N ASN A 70 114.57 73.14 31.81
CA ASN A 70 115.87 72.86 32.42
C ASN A 70 116.09 71.35 32.47
N LEU A 71 116.80 70.82 31.48
CA LEU A 71 117.15 69.41 31.38
C LEU A 71 118.66 69.25 31.56
N PHE A 72 119.10 68.26 32.35
CA PHE A 72 120.48 67.78 32.34
C PHE A 72 120.59 66.49 31.53
N ASP A 73 121.73 65.82 31.65
CA ASP A 73 122.00 64.53 31.03
C ASP A 73 121.00 63.47 31.52
N ASP A 74 120.41 62.72 30.59
CA ASP A 74 119.40 61.68 30.88
C ASP A 74 118.21 62.12 31.78
N ASP A 75 117.77 63.39 31.68
CA ASP A 75 116.60 63.91 32.41
C ASP A 75 115.31 63.96 31.55
N GLU A 76 114.16 63.88 32.21
CA GLU A 76 112.82 64.15 31.67
C GLU A 76 112.13 65.20 32.54
N GLU A 77 111.46 66.18 31.91
CA GLU A 77 110.67 67.19 32.61
C GLU A 77 109.24 67.24 32.04
N GLY A 78 108.28 67.49 32.92
CA GLY A 78 106.85 67.59 32.63
C GLY A 78 106.01 67.00 33.79
N PRO A 79 104.68 66.80 33.62
CA PRO A 79 103.88 67.03 32.41
C PRO A 79 103.67 68.51 32.10
N PHE A 80 103.67 68.83 30.82
CA PHE A 80 103.27 70.11 30.25
C PHE A 80 101.94 69.98 29.51
N ASP A 81 101.17 71.07 29.44
CA ASP A 81 99.92 71.12 28.68
C ASP A 81 100.22 71.28 27.18
N ILE A 82 99.62 70.43 26.34
CA ILE A 82 99.70 70.52 24.87
C ILE A 82 98.97 71.79 24.39
N GLY A 83 97.92 72.18 25.12
CA GLY A 83 97.02 73.27 24.81
C GLY A 83 95.77 72.86 24.03
N PHE A 84 95.65 71.60 23.58
CA PHE A 84 94.48 71.03 22.91
C PHE A 84 94.42 69.50 23.09
N GLU A 85 93.26 68.91 22.78
CA GLU A 85 93.11 67.45 22.70
C GLU A 85 93.78 66.93 21.42
N PHE A 86 94.80 66.09 21.59
CA PHE A 86 95.52 65.47 20.49
C PHE A 86 95.22 63.98 20.45
N CYS A 87 94.78 63.48 19.30
CA CYS A 87 94.54 62.05 19.13
C CYS A 87 95.84 61.35 18.75
N TYR A 88 96.20 60.30 19.49
CA TYR A 88 97.36 59.47 19.23
C TYR A 88 96.99 57.98 19.44
N PHE A 89 96.93 57.22 18.34
CA PHE A 89 96.52 55.80 18.32
C PHE A 89 95.22 55.54 19.09
N ASP A 90 94.11 56.15 18.63
CA ASP A 90 92.73 56.04 19.16
C ASP A 90 92.55 56.44 20.63
N ASN A 91 93.55 57.10 21.22
CA ASN A 91 93.49 57.68 22.55
C ASN A 91 93.67 59.20 22.46
N THR A 92 92.93 59.94 23.31
CA THR A 92 93.00 61.40 23.37
C THR A 92 93.91 61.85 24.51
N TYR A 93 94.91 62.69 24.21
CA TYR A 93 95.86 63.23 25.18
C TYR A 93 95.80 64.75 25.23
N THR A 94 96.05 65.31 26.41
CA THR A 94 96.11 66.77 26.65
C THR A 94 97.42 67.22 27.30
N GLN A 95 98.28 66.29 27.68
CA GLN A 95 99.54 66.54 28.39
C GLN A 95 100.67 65.73 27.77
N PHE A 96 101.90 66.23 27.89
CA PHE A 96 103.11 65.58 27.38
C PHE A 96 104.34 65.86 28.26
N CYS A 97 105.38 65.05 28.15
CA CYS A 97 106.68 65.24 28.78
C CYS A 97 107.80 65.35 27.74
N ILE A 98 108.89 66.04 28.09
CA ILE A 98 110.04 66.31 27.20
C ILE A 98 111.29 65.68 27.80
N GLY A 99 112.02 64.88 27.02
CA GLY A 99 113.30 64.29 27.42
C GLY A 99 114.51 65.06 26.88
N SER A 100 115.62 65.04 27.62
CA SER A 100 116.91 65.63 27.19
C SER A 100 117.38 65.06 25.84
N ASN A 101 117.19 63.75 25.64
CA ASN A 101 117.64 62.98 24.48
C ASN A 101 116.77 63.10 23.21
N GLY A 102 115.99 64.18 23.04
CA GLY A 102 115.36 64.51 21.75
C GLY A 102 114.03 63.83 21.44
N TRP A 103 113.20 63.62 22.46
CA TRP A 103 111.88 62.96 22.33
C TRP A 103 110.83 63.63 23.23
N ILE A 104 109.55 63.38 22.92
CA ILE A 104 108.42 63.69 23.79
C ILE A 104 107.55 62.44 24.00
N THR A 105 106.88 62.30 25.15
CA THR A 105 105.90 61.22 25.40
C THR A 105 104.60 61.78 25.97
N PHE A 106 103.51 61.04 25.78
CA PHE A 106 102.26 61.25 26.50
C PHE A 106 102.18 60.47 27.83
N ASP A 107 103.16 59.60 28.13
CA ASP A 107 103.26 58.80 29.35
C ASP A 107 104.41 59.28 30.26
N CYS A 108 104.21 60.37 30.99
CA CYS A 108 105.23 60.97 31.86
C CYS A 108 105.75 60.05 32.99
N GLY A 109 107.04 60.17 33.33
CA GLY A 109 107.66 59.47 34.47
C GLY A 109 108.25 58.09 34.13
N GLN A 110 108.66 57.87 32.88
CA GLN A 110 109.34 56.66 32.45
C GLN A 110 110.79 56.62 33.01
N PRO A 111 111.37 55.43 33.31
CA PRO A 111 112.72 55.34 33.86
C PRO A 111 113.77 55.90 32.88
N THR A 112 114.47 56.96 33.29
CA THR A 112 115.40 57.75 32.46
C THR A 112 116.80 57.16 32.29
N ASN A 113 117.02 55.89 32.64
CA ASN A 113 118.35 55.26 32.48
C ASN A 113 118.61 54.92 31.01
N TYR A 114 119.67 55.48 30.41
CA TYR A 114 120.32 55.06 29.16
C TYR A 114 119.55 54.02 28.33
N VAL A 115 118.66 54.50 27.46
CA VAL A 115 117.87 53.63 26.57
C VAL A 115 118.84 52.97 25.58
N SER A 116 119.08 51.66 25.72
CA SER A 116 120.13 50.95 24.98
C SER A 116 119.81 50.65 23.50
N GLY A 117 118.84 51.34 22.90
CA GLY A 117 118.49 51.13 21.49
C GLY A 117 117.21 51.85 21.08
N PRO A 118 117.08 52.24 19.80
CA PRO A 118 116.01 53.15 19.37
C PRO A 118 114.69 52.47 18.96
N ILE A 119 113.61 53.24 18.77
CA ILE A 119 112.31 52.77 18.23
C ILE A 119 112.54 52.00 16.89
N PRO A 120 111.88 50.85 16.64
CA PRO A 120 110.93 50.17 17.53
C PRO A 120 111.68 49.39 18.61
N ASN A 121 111.56 49.84 19.86
CA ASN A 121 112.11 49.15 21.02
C ASN A 121 111.15 49.38 22.20
N PRO A 122 110.58 48.32 22.79
CA PRO A 122 109.68 48.44 23.94
C PRO A 122 110.38 48.94 25.21
N THR A 123 111.72 49.05 25.22
CA THR A 123 112.48 49.71 26.29
C THR A 123 112.76 51.19 26.02
N ALA A 124 112.36 51.72 24.86
CA ALA A 124 112.28 53.17 24.64
C ALA A 124 111.05 53.73 25.37
N PRO A 125 111.00 55.04 25.67
CA PRO A 125 109.85 55.65 26.34
C PRO A 125 108.59 55.33 25.56
N LEU A 126 107.62 54.63 26.16
CA LEU A 126 106.39 54.21 25.46
C LEU A 126 105.55 55.43 25.08
N ASN A 127 104.63 55.25 24.13
CA ASN A 127 103.69 56.30 23.73
C ASN A 127 104.38 57.61 23.28
N SER A 128 105.57 57.48 22.67
CA SER A 128 106.46 58.60 22.40
C SER A 128 106.58 58.97 20.92
N ILE A 129 106.96 60.23 20.73
CA ILE A 129 107.35 60.82 19.46
C ILE A 129 108.82 61.17 19.57
N MET A 130 109.61 60.56 18.70
CA MET A 130 111.06 60.63 18.74
C MET A 130 111.53 61.50 17.57
N GLY A 131 112.17 62.63 17.90
CA GLY A 131 112.90 63.48 16.95
C GLY A 131 114.19 62.77 16.51
N PRO A 132 115.34 63.44 16.34
CA PRO A 132 116.63 62.77 16.26
C PRO A 132 117.13 62.40 17.67
N TRP A 133 116.84 61.18 18.10
CA TRP A 133 117.32 60.68 19.38
C TRP A 133 118.85 60.54 19.39
N SER A 134 119.55 61.09 20.37
CA SER A 134 120.99 60.90 20.63
C SER A 134 121.27 61.25 22.10
N ASP A 135 122.49 60.99 22.57
CA ASP A 135 122.93 61.30 23.92
C ASP A 135 123.21 62.81 24.06
N TRP A 136 122.15 63.59 24.28
CA TRP A 136 122.16 65.07 24.25
C TRP A 136 122.27 65.62 25.67
N ASN A 137 123.16 66.58 25.91
CA ASN A 137 123.34 67.19 27.24
C ASN A 137 123.11 68.71 27.23
N PRO A 138 121.86 69.18 27.41
CA PRO A 138 121.55 70.60 27.53
C PRO A 138 122.20 71.28 28.74
N GLY A 139 122.58 70.50 29.76
CA GLY A 139 123.18 71.02 31.01
C GLY A 139 124.58 71.64 30.83
N VAL A 140 125.27 71.36 29.72
CA VAL A 140 126.62 71.90 29.42
C VAL A 140 126.64 72.94 28.30
N GLY A 141 125.53 73.14 27.58
CA GLY A 141 125.39 74.13 26.50
C GLY A 141 124.07 73.98 25.73
N GLY A 142 123.71 74.97 24.92
CA GLY A 142 122.43 74.99 24.19
C GLY A 142 121.22 75.20 25.11
N GLU A 143 120.01 75.01 24.58
CA GLU A 143 118.76 75.10 25.34
C GLU A 143 117.62 74.26 24.72
N VAL A 144 116.65 73.84 25.55
CA VAL A 144 115.41 73.17 25.11
C VAL A 144 114.22 74.05 25.48
N ARG A 145 113.27 74.21 24.55
CA ARG A 145 112.08 75.05 24.74
C ARG A 145 110.82 74.39 24.20
N TYR A 146 109.68 74.75 24.74
CA TYR A 146 108.38 74.44 24.14
C TYR A 146 107.44 75.65 24.15
N GLU A 147 106.52 75.67 23.18
CA GLU A 147 105.41 76.63 23.11
C GLU A 147 104.25 76.06 22.30
N THR A 148 103.02 76.43 22.65
CA THR A 148 101.84 76.20 21.80
C THR A 148 101.54 77.48 21.04
N ILE A 149 101.66 77.42 19.71
CA ILE A 149 101.46 78.54 18.80
C ILE A 149 100.12 78.43 18.05
N GLY A 150 99.63 79.56 17.55
CA GLY A 150 98.36 79.63 16.80
C GLY A 150 97.12 79.79 17.68
N THR A 151 95.94 79.59 17.10
CA THR A 151 94.62 79.71 17.77
C THR A 151 93.71 78.57 17.34
N ALA A 152 92.87 78.09 18.26
CA ALA A 152 91.94 76.98 17.98
C ALA A 152 91.07 77.27 16.73
N PRO A 153 90.80 76.28 15.87
CA PRO A 153 91.20 74.88 15.96
C PRO A 153 92.59 74.58 15.34
N ASN A 154 93.32 75.59 14.86
CA ASN A 154 94.57 75.40 14.14
C ASN A 154 95.80 75.69 15.01
N ARG A 155 95.79 75.26 16.28
CA ARG A 155 96.97 75.35 17.15
C ARG A 155 98.01 74.32 16.75
N ALA A 156 99.27 74.62 17.07
CA ALA A 156 100.36 73.67 16.99
C ALA A 156 101.21 73.73 18.26
N LEU A 157 101.50 72.58 18.86
CA LEU A 157 102.52 72.48 19.90
C LEU A 157 103.87 72.35 19.20
N VAL A 158 104.85 73.17 19.57
CA VAL A 158 106.22 73.14 19.03
C VAL A 158 107.21 72.93 20.18
N VAL A 159 108.03 71.90 20.09
CA VAL A 159 109.11 71.58 21.04
C VAL A 159 110.44 71.64 20.31
N SER A 160 111.42 72.39 20.82
CA SER A 160 112.66 72.73 20.12
C SER A 160 113.89 72.43 20.97
N TRP A 161 114.88 71.76 20.37
CA TRP A 161 116.24 71.61 20.90
C TRP A 161 117.17 72.49 20.07
N ILE A 162 117.88 73.42 20.72
CA ILE A 162 118.59 74.52 20.07
C ILE A 162 120.07 74.45 20.44
N ASP A 163 120.92 74.15 19.45
CA ASP A 163 122.38 74.07 19.56
C ASP A 163 122.85 73.21 20.75
N VAL A 164 122.09 72.14 21.07
CA VAL A 164 122.35 71.26 22.22
C VAL A 164 123.56 70.38 21.90
N PRO A 165 124.60 70.36 22.76
CA PRO A 165 125.79 69.55 22.54
C PRO A 165 125.54 68.08 22.86
N LEU A 166 126.28 67.21 22.18
CA LEU A 166 126.35 65.79 22.53
C LEU A 166 127.13 65.60 23.84
N PHE A 167 126.72 64.62 24.65
CA PHE A 167 127.42 64.21 25.85
C PHE A 167 128.83 63.65 25.53
N GLY A 168 129.80 63.85 26.42
CA GLY A 168 131.15 63.26 26.32
C GLY A 168 132.30 64.24 26.08
N VAL A 169 133.47 63.93 26.66
CA VAL A 169 134.66 64.82 26.70
C VAL A 169 135.24 65.11 25.31
N ALA A 170 135.06 64.19 24.35
CA ALA A 170 135.50 64.34 22.97
C ALA A 170 134.40 64.91 22.04
N CYS A 171 133.14 64.91 22.48
CA CYS A 171 131.98 65.24 21.65
C CYS A 171 131.26 66.55 22.02
N GLY A 172 131.60 67.19 23.14
CA GLY A 172 130.93 68.42 23.60
C GLY A 172 131.01 69.64 22.67
N THR A 173 131.80 69.60 21.58
CA THR A 173 131.81 70.63 20.53
C THR A 173 130.83 70.36 19.39
N TYR A 174 130.23 69.17 19.32
CA TYR A 174 129.26 68.77 18.31
C TYR A 174 127.85 69.03 18.83
N GLN A 175 127.02 69.68 18.01
CA GLN A 175 125.69 70.15 18.40
C GLN A 175 124.61 69.68 17.42
N GLY A 176 123.36 69.71 17.89
CA GLY A 176 122.17 69.46 17.10
C GLY A 176 121.09 70.50 17.32
N LYS A 177 120.25 70.69 16.29
CA LYS A 177 119.17 71.66 16.27
C LYS A 177 117.95 71.09 15.52
N PHE A 178 116.85 70.89 16.23
CA PHE A 178 115.63 70.24 15.70
C PHE A 178 114.38 70.58 16.51
N GLN A 179 113.21 70.23 15.98
CA GLN A 179 111.89 70.48 16.55
C GLN A 179 110.93 69.30 16.33
N ILE A 180 109.98 69.13 17.25
CA ILE A 180 108.82 68.24 17.13
C ILE A 180 107.56 69.12 17.18
N VAL A 181 106.62 68.92 16.25
CA VAL A 181 105.39 69.72 16.10
C VAL A 181 104.16 68.83 16.09
N LEU A 182 103.15 69.14 16.91
CA LEU A 182 101.83 68.49 16.89
C LEU A 182 100.78 69.47 16.38
N ARG A 183 99.91 69.05 15.45
CA ARG A 183 98.84 69.89 14.88
C ARG A 183 97.44 69.45 15.33
N GLU A 184 96.67 70.40 15.88
CA GLU A 184 95.33 70.18 16.47
C GLU A 184 94.31 69.61 15.47
N THR A 185 93.92 70.35 14.42
CA THR A 185 92.84 69.91 13.50
C THR A 185 93.15 68.60 12.75
N THR A 186 94.41 68.38 12.42
CA THR A 186 94.80 67.32 11.48
C THR A 186 95.34 66.08 12.17
N ASN A 187 95.58 66.13 13.49
CA ASN A 187 96.33 65.11 14.24
C ASN A 187 97.64 64.72 13.56
N ILE A 188 98.32 65.70 12.96
CA ILE A 188 99.59 65.50 12.26
C ILE A 188 100.73 65.75 13.24
N ILE A 189 101.75 64.90 13.19
CA ILE A 189 103.03 65.05 13.89
C ILE A 189 104.09 65.41 12.86
N GLU A 190 104.95 66.38 13.12
CA GLU A 190 106.09 66.72 12.28
C GLU A 190 107.39 66.72 13.10
N ASN A 191 108.44 66.09 12.57
CA ASN A 191 109.77 66.11 13.16
C ASN A 191 110.71 66.85 12.20
N ASN A 192 111.16 68.05 12.57
CA ASN A 192 111.94 68.97 11.75
C ASN A 192 113.38 69.08 12.27
N ILE A 193 114.39 68.83 11.45
CA ILE A 193 115.81 68.81 11.83
C ILE A 193 116.56 69.82 10.97
N GLU A 194 117.14 70.86 11.59
CA GLU A 194 117.94 71.86 10.88
C GLU A 194 119.36 71.35 10.67
N TYR A 195 120.00 70.87 11.73
CA TYR A 195 121.24 70.13 11.60
C TYR A 195 121.44 69.15 12.77
N LYS A 196 122.14 68.06 12.47
CA LYS A 196 122.67 67.11 13.45
C LYS A 196 124.06 66.71 13.00
N THR A 197 125.06 67.07 13.81
CA THR A 197 126.46 66.70 13.54
C THR A 197 126.79 65.31 14.08
N ASN A 198 127.77 64.63 13.47
CA ASN A 198 128.20 63.30 13.85
C ASN A 198 129.53 63.34 14.63
N CYS A 199 129.57 62.72 15.82
CA CYS A 199 130.79 62.63 16.62
C CYS A 199 131.48 61.26 16.44
N PRO A 200 132.77 61.17 16.06
CA PRO A 200 133.41 59.89 15.74
C PRO A 200 133.61 58.90 16.90
N ASP A 201 133.68 59.37 18.16
CA ASP A 201 133.95 58.54 19.35
C ASP A 201 133.48 59.24 20.63
N ASP A 202 132.24 58.97 21.06
CA ASP A 202 131.60 59.56 22.25
C ASP A 202 131.87 58.80 23.55
N GLY A 203 132.66 57.72 23.48
CA GLY A 203 133.10 56.98 24.66
C GLY A 203 132.04 56.11 25.32
N ALA A 204 130.84 55.96 24.74
CA ALA A 204 129.75 55.15 25.30
C ALA A 204 129.18 54.07 24.34
N GLY A 205 129.92 53.66 23.30
CA GLY A 205 129.73 52.33 22.66
C GLY A 205 128.37 52.05 22.00
N GLY A 206 127.52 53.06 21.80
CA GLY A 206 126.20 52.93 21.18
C GLY A 206 125.47 54.25 20.90
N SER A 207 126.02 55.37 21.36
CA SER A 207 125.39 56.71 21.43
C SER A 207 125.47 57.56 20.15
N ASN A 208 125.86 56.92 19.03
CA ASN A 208 125.91 57.55 17.72
C ASN A 208 124.93 56.94 16.69
N ILE A 209 123.98 56.13 17.18
CA ILE A 209 122.80 55.67 16.44
C ILE A 209 121.69 56.67 16.72
N ALA A 210 121.27 57.41 15.69
CA ALA A 210 120.08 58.23 15.81
C ALA A 210 118.85 57.47 15.34
N VAL A 211 117.68 57.83 15.87
CA VAL A 211 116.36 57.40 15.35
C VAL A 211 115.35 58.50 15.41
N GLN A 212 114.46 58.48 14.41
CA GLN A 212 113.30 59.32 14.23
C GLN A 212 112.05 58.48 13.94
N GLY A 213 110.97 58.68 14.69
CA GLY A 213 109.75 57.88 14.56
C GLY A 213 108.71 58.11 15.64
N ILE A 214 107.63 57.34 15.59
CA ILE A 214 106.52 57.31 16.57
C ILE A 214 106.16 55.87 16.94
N HIS A 215 105.61 55.63 18.12
CA HIS A 215 105.05 54.31 18.50
C HIS A 215 103.94 54.41 19.55
N ASN A 216 103.05 53.43 19.57
CA ASN A 216 101.90 53.41 20.47
C ASN A 216 102.28 53.07 21.94
N ILE A 217 101.27 53.09 22.81
CA ILE A 217 101.38 52.94 24.26
C ILE A 217 102.06 51.64 24.75
N ASP A 218 102.05 50.58 23.96
CA ASP A 218 102.70 49.30 24.30
C ASP A 218 103.89 48.98 23.38
N GLY A 219 104.26 49.91 22.49
CA GLY A 219 105.34 49.78 21.52
C GLY A 219 105.12 48.71 20.44
N THR A 220 103.93 48.13 20.34
CA THR A 220 103.60 47.08 19.34
C THR A 220 103.40 47.64 17.93
N VAL A 221 103.00 48.91 17.84
CA VAL A 221 102.83 49.64 16.58
C VAL A 221 103.82 50.80 16.56
N ALA A 222 104.76 50.78 15.62
CA ALA A 222 105.79 51.80 15.49
C ALA A 222 106.02 52.17 14.02
N VAL A 223 106.25 53.45 13.76
CA VAL A 223 106.61 54.00 12.45
C VAL A 223 107.96 54.69 12.61
N VAL A 224 108.97 54.23 11.87
CA VAL A 224 110.34 54.76 11.91
C VAL A 224 110.73 55.22 10.54
N VAL A 225 111.42 56.36 10.45
CA VAL A 225 111.91 56.89 9.17
C VAL A 225 112.92 55.90 8.57
N PRO A 226 112.70 55.41 7.34
CA PRO A 226 113.63 54.49 6.68
C PRO A 226 115.04 55.08 6.56
N GLY A 227 116.06 54.31 6.95
CA GLY A 227 117.47 54.71 6.83
C GLY A 227 117.95 55.71 7.90
N ARG A 228 117.08 56.13 8.83
CA ARG A 228 117.43 56.99 9.98
C ARG A 228 117.55 56.23 11.28
N ASN A 229 117.79 54.92 11.21
CA ASN A 229 118.10 54.04 12.33
C ASN A 229 119.48 53.39 12.09
N ALA A 230 120.53 54.22 12.08
CA ALA A 230 121.89 53.79 11.72
C ALA A 230 122.97 54.62 12.43
N THR A 231 124.16 54.03 12.63
CA THR A 231 125.34 54.71 13.21
C THR A 231 125.91 55.76 12.26
N GLY A 232 126.37 56.89 12.79
CA GLY A 232 127.17 57.87 12.04
C GLY A 232 126.35 58.76 11.10
N TRP A 233 125.07 58.95 11.40
CA TRP A 233 124.16 59.76 10.61
C TRP A 233 124.26 61.26 10.93
N GLU A 234 124.43 62.05 9.88
CA GLU A 234 124.29 63.51 9.87
C GLU A 234 123.02 63.91 9.13
N ALA A 235 122.40 64.98 9.61
CA ALA A 235 121.27 65.60 8.95
C ALA A 235 121.53 67.09 8.77
N THR A 236 121.08 67.62 7.64
CA THR A 236 120.98 69.07 7.39
C THR A 236 119.66 69.30 6.67
N ASN A 237 118.78 70.13 7.22
CA ASN A 237 117.47 70.49 6.68
C ASN A 237 116.61 69.28 6.27
N GLU A 238 116.20 68.47 7.24
CA GLU A 238 115.40 67.26 7.07
C GLU A 238 114.08 67.33 7.85
N SER A 239 112.94 66.89 7.28
CA SER A 239 111.62 66.93 7.92
C SER A 239 110.76 65.72 7.56
N HIS A 240 110.01 65.19 8.54
CA HIS A 240 109.15 64.00 8.39
C HIS A 240 107.80 64.17 9.10
N GLN A 241 106.74 63.57 8.54
CA GLN A 241 105.36 63.75 8.98
C GLN A 241 104.65 62.42 9.29
N TYR A 242 103.92 62.35 10.40
CA TYR A 242 103.16 61.17 10.84
C TYR A 242 101.68 61.48 11.10
N THR A 243 100.84 60.46 10.94
CA THR A 243 99.43 60.47 11.37
C THR A 243 99.17 59.23 12.23
N PRO A 244 98.82 59.38 13.51
CA PRO A 244 98.69 58.26 14.45
C PRO A 244 97.28 57.63 14.36
N ILE A 245 97.11 56.52 13.62
CA ILE A 245 95.83 55.79 13.49
C ILE A 245 95.98 54.38 14.08
N GLY A 246 95.04 53.94 14.93
CA GLY A 246 95.03 52.58 15.51
C GLY A 246 94.30 51.52 14.68
N LEU A 247 94.22 50.28 15.20
CA LEU A 247 93.51 49.16 14.58
C LEU A 247 92.02 49.21 14.97
N ALA A 248 91.12 49.25 13.98
CA ALA A 248 89.68 49.26 14.20
C ALA A 248 89.18 47.95 14.87
N ILE A 249 88.61 48.07 16.07
CA ILE A 249 87.74 47.05 16.68
C ILE A 249 86.29 47.54 16.50
N SER A 250 85.49 46.80 15.74
CA SER A 250 84.08 47.12 15.45
C SER A 250 83.21 46.99 16.70
N ASN A 251 83.03 48.07 17.46
CA ASN A 251 82.16 48.14 18.63
C ASN A 251 80.74 48.59 18.23
N VAL A 252 79.95 47.73 17.59
CA VAL A 252 78.52 48.00 17.32
C VAL A 252 77.68 47.64 18.54
N GLN A 253 76.86 48.56 19.02
CA GLN A 253 75.88 48.36 20.10
C GLN A 253 74.46 48.49 19.55
N TRP A 254 73.57 47.62 20.00
CA TRP A 254 72.15 47.70 19.66
C TRP A 254 71.35 48.15 20.87
N ILE A 255 70.56 49.20 20.71
CA ILE A 255 69.62 49.67 21.74
C ILE A 255 68.18 49.54 21.25
N ASP A 256 67.25 49.29 22.17
CA ASP A 256 65.82 49.38 21.88
C ASP A 256 65.33 50.85 21.87
N GLN A 257 64.08 51.06 21.46
CA GLN A 257 63.40 52.35 21.45
C GLN A 257 63.34 53.07 22.82
N LEU A 258 63.58 52.35 23.93
CA LEU A 258 63.62 52.90 25.29
C LEU A 258 65.05 53.27 25.71
N GLY A 259 66.05 53.01 24.86
CA GLY A 259 67.46 53.28 25.10
C GLY A 259 68.18 52.16 25.87
N ASN A 260 67.58 50.99 26.04
CA ASN A 260 68.23 49.86 26.71
C ASN A 260 69.14 49.12 25.75
N LEU A 261 70.35 48.76 26.19
CA LEU A 261 71.25 47.89 25.42
C LEU A 261 70.65 46.47 25.32
N VAL A 262 70.35 46.04 24.10
CA VAL A 262 69.80 44.70 23.81
C VAL A 262 70.84 43.72 23.28
N GLY A 263 71.98 44.22 22.78
CA GLY A 263 73.09 43.38 22.36
C GLY A 263 74.30 44.16 21.83
N THR A 264 75.39 43.45 21.56
CA THR A 264 76.64 44.00 21.01
C THR A 264 77.18 43.08 19.91
N GLY A 265 77.76 43.67 18.87
CA GLY A 265 78.20 42.96 17.66
C GLY A 265 77.37 43.35 16.43
N THR A 266 77.82 42.91 15.26
CA THR A 266 77.12 43.17 13.99
C THR A 266 75.79 42.44 13.91
N ASP A 267 75.66 41.29 14.57
CA ASP A 267 74.45 40.45 14.50
C ASP A 267 73.91 40.16 15.91
N ILE A 268 72.60 40.37 16.11
CA ILE A 268 71.89 40.03 17.34
C ILE A 268 70.53 39.38 17.03
N THR A 269 69.96 38.67 18.00
CA THR A 269 68.60 38.10 17.91
C THR A 269 67.71 38.73 18.97
N VAL A 270 66.50 39.14 18.57
CA VAL A 270 65.48 39.76 19.45
C VAL A 270 64.13 39.07 19.27
N THR A 271 63.30 39.07 20.32
CA THR A 271 61.94 38.49 20.29
C THR A 271 60.92 39.56 20.67
N PRO A 272 60.58 40.51 19.77
CA PRO A 272 59.69 41.61 20.10
C PRO A 272 58.25 41.13 20.34
N THR A 273 57.63 41.65 21.39
CA THR A 273 56.22 41.39 21.75
C THR A 273 55.28 42.55 21.39
N SER A 274 55.84 43.61 20.81
CA SER A 274 55.16 44.82 20.33
C SER A 274 56.02 45.49 19.27
N THR A 275 55.45 46.39 18.48
CA THR A 275 56.22 47.16 17.50
C THR A 275 57.35 47.89 18.20
N THR A 276 58.59 47.61 17.81
CA THR A 276 59.80 48.07 18.50
C THR A 276 60.86 48.44 17.47
N THR A 277 61.35 49.67 17.57
CA THR A 277 62.52 50.13 16.81
C THR A 277 63.80 49.82 17.59
N TYR A 278 64.81 49.33 16.88
CA TYR A 278 66.15 49.06 17.39
C TYR A 278 67.15 49.94 16.65
N THR A 279 68.09 50.53 17.37
CA THR A 279 69.13 51.39 16.81
C THR A 279 70.49 50.70 16.95
N ALA A 280 71.20 50.52 15.83
CA ALA A 280 72.59 50.10 15.81
C ALA A 280 73.51 51.33 15.92
N ILE A 281 74.53 51.30 16.78
CA ILE A 281 75.45 52.42 17.04
C ILE A 281 76.90 51.94 16.97
N ALA A 282 77.75 52.58 16.17
CA ALA A 282 79.20 52.37 16.09
C ALA A 282 79.99 53.63 16.47
N GLN A 283 81.14 53.47 17.14
CA GLN A 283 81.96 54.58 17.65
C GLN A 283 83.39 54.57 17.09
N GLU A 284 83.85 55.69 16.53
CA GLU A 284 85.23 55.93 16.05
C GLU A 284 85.72 57.30 16.52
N CYS A 285 86.73 57.39 17.38
CA CYS A 285 87.17 58.68 17.93
C CYS A 285 87.51 59.71 16.81
N PRO A 286 86.82 60.87 16.74
CA PRO A 286 85.86 61.44 17.70
C PRO A 286 84.35 61.27 17.36
N ASN A 287 83.99 60.61 16.26
CA ASN A 287 82.63 60.49 15.73
C ASN A 287 81.87 59.23 16.22
N SER A 288 80.55 59.28 16.12
CA SER A 288 79.65 58.12 16.27
C SER A 288 78.69 58.03 15.09
N TYR A 289 78.30 56.82 14.70
CA TYR A 289 77.42 56.50 13.59
C TYR A 289 76.25 55.65 14.09
N SER A 290 75.04 55.89 13.61
CA SER A 290 73.86 55.11 14.00
C SER A 290 72.86 54.94 12.87
N ASP A 291 72.11 53.83 12.89
CA ASP A 291 70.99 53.56 12.00
C ASP A 291 69.89 52.74 12.69
N ASP A 292 68.65 52.84 12.23
CA ASP A 292 67.46 52.26 12.87
C ASP A 292 66.82 51.16 12.02
N VAL A 293 66.29 50.12 12.70
CA VAL A 293 65.42 49.10 12.10
C VAL A 293 64.17 48.90 12.97
N THR A 294 62.98 48.90 12.37
CA THR A 294 61.72 48.70 13.09
C THR A 294 61.14 47.32 12.85
N ILE A 295 60.85 46.61 13.94
CA ILE A 295 60.06 45.38 13.89
C ILE A 295 58.61 45.70 14.16
N ILE A 296 57.75 45.56 13.14
CA ILE A 296 56.30 45.81 13.21
C ILE A 296 55.62 44.53 13.71
N PHE A 297 54.89 44.64 14.81
CA PHE A 297 54.22 43.50 15.46
C PHE A 297 52.71 43.51 15.19
N SER A 298 52.19 42.47 14.55
CA SER A 298 50.75 42.19 14.54
C SER A 298 50.39 41.11 15.59
N PRO A 299 49.39 41.34 16.46
CA PRO A 299 48.93 40.32 17.40
C PRO A 299 48.39 39.08 16.68
N ALA A 300 48.62 37.88 17.23
CA ALA A 300 48.05 36.65 16.65
C ALA A 300 46.51 36.68 16.65
N ILE A 301 45.91 36.15 15.58
CA ILE A 301 44.45 36.00 15.46
C ILE A 301 44.02 34.77 16.28
N THR A 302 42.97 34.94 17.08
CA THR A 302 42.31 33.89 17.86
C THR A 302 40.84 33.86 17.52
N THR A 303 40.23 32.67 17.55
CA THR A 303 38.80 32.51 17.23
C THR A 303 38.11 31.58 18.22
N SER A 304 36.82 31.81 18.43
CA SER A 304 35.89 30.83 18.99
C SER A 304 34.81 30.53 17.96
N ILE A 305 34.49 29.25 17.80
CA ILE A 305 33.62 28.75 16.73
C ILE A 305 32.48 27.95 17.35
N ILE A 306 31.25 28.21 16.90
CA ILE A 306 30.08 27.38 17.20
C ILE A 306 29.58 26.81 15.87
N VAL A 307 29.33 25.50 15.84
CA VAL A 307 28.84 24.79 14.65
C VAL A 307 27.51 24.14 15.00
N GLU A 308 26.48 24.40 14.20
CA GLU A 308 25.19 23.71 14.29
C GLU A 308 24.91 22.94 13.00
N ASP A 309 24.45 21.71 13.16
CA ASP A 309 24.25 20.73 12.09
C ASP A 309 22.88 20.83 11.39
N ASN A 310 22.76 20.17 10.24
CA ASN A 310 21.48 19.92 9.59
C ASN A 310 20.70 18.83 10.34
N LEU A 311 19.70 19.21 11.12
CA LEU A 311 18.95 18.27 11.98
C LEU A 311 17.91 17.43 11.25
N CYS A 312 17.31 17.98 10.18
CA CYS A 312 16.21 17.34 9.45
C CYS A 312 16.55 16.93 8.02
N PRO A 313 16.01 15.80 7.52
CA PRO A 313 16.19 15.38 6.13
C PRO A 313 15.78 16.47 5.14
N GLY A 314 16.70 16.83 4.24
CA GLY A 314 16.45 17.86 3.22
C GLY A 314 16.54 19.32 3.69
N GLN A 315 16.85 19.57 4.97
CA GLN A 315 17.19 20.92 5.42
C GLN A 315 18.62 21.30 5.03
N ILE A 316 18.76 22.57 4.62
CA ILE A 316 20.03 23.27 4.45
C ILE A 316 20.03 24.42 5.47
N ALA A 317 20.26 24.08 6.74
CA ALA A 317 20.13 24.98 7.89
C ALA A 317 21.41 25.05 8.75
N GLY A 318 22.45 24.29 8.41
CA GLY A 318 23.71 24.28 9.14
C GLY A 318 24.31 25.68 9.22
N ASN A 319 24.95 25.98 10.36
CA ASN A 319 25.58 27.27 10.59
C ASN A 319 26.96 27.12 11.24
N ILE A 320 27.81 28.10 10.96
CA ILE A 320 29.11 28.27 11.58
C ILE A 320 29.20 29.74 12.01
N ASP A 321 29.14 29.98 13.31
CA ASP A 321 29.28 31.29 13.95
C ASP A 321 30.73 31.46 14.42
N VAL A 322 31.36 32.55 14.00
CA VAL A 322 32.78 32.84 14.23
C VAL A 322 32.90 34.13 15.00
N THR A 323 33.50 34.05 16.18
CA THR A 323 33.97 35.25 16.90
C THR A 323 35.49 35.31 16.80
N SER A 324 36.01 36.39 16.21
CA SER A 324 37.44 36.65 16.03
C SER A 324 37.98 37.71 17.01
N ALA A 325 39.23 37.54 17.47
CA ALA A 325 39.94 38.49 18.33
C ALA A 325 41.46 38.47 18.06
N GLY A 326 42.14 39.61 18.19
CA GLY A 326 43.55 39.75 17.77
C GLY A 326 43.67 40.18 16.30
N GLY A 327 44.85 40.06 15.71
CA GLY A 327 45.15 40.61 14.38
C GLY A 327 45.13 42.14 14.33
N SER A 328 45.61 42.70 13.21
CA SER A 328 45.57 44.13 12.95
C SER A 328 44.45 44.47 11.94
N PRO A 329 43.39 45.20 12.34
CA PRO A 329 42.27 45.48 11.45
C PRO A 329 42.65 46.27 10.17
N PRO A 330 41.94 46.07 9.05
CA PRO A 330 40.80 45.16 8.85
C PRO A 330 41.20 43.67 8.80
N LEU A 331 40.27 42.79 9.22
CA LEU A 331 40.38 41.34 9.02
C LEU A 331 39.58 40.93 7.78
N ASP A 332 40.19 40.15 6.91
CA ASP A 332 39.59 39.56 5.71
C ASP A 332 39.31 38.07 5.95
N PHE A 333 38.07 37.65 5.73
CA PHE A 333 37.64 36.26 5.89
C PHE A 333 37.54 35.57 4.53
N SER A 334 38.03 34.34 4.44
CA SER A 334 37.95 33.51 3.25
C SER A 334 37.60 32.07 3.61
N TRP A 335 36.38 31.69 3.26
CA TRP A 335 35.88 30.33 3.42
C TRP A 335 36.08 29.53 2.15
N THR A 336 36.50 28.27 2.33
CA THR A 336 36.49 27.26 1.27
C THR A 336 35.90 25.95 1.81
N ALA A 337 35.30 25.15 0.95
CA ALA A 337 34.87 23.81 1.33
C ALA A 337 35.10 22.78 0.22
N THR A 338 35.11 21.50 0.58
CA THR A 338 35.35 20.38 -0.33
C THR A 338 34.32 20.27 -1.47
N ASN A 339 33.13 20.84 -1.30
CA ASN A 339 32.08 20.92 -2.32
C ASN A 339 32.23 22.14 -3.27
N GLY A 340 33.32 22.91 -3.14
CA GLY A 340 33.58 24.11 -3.94
C GLY A 340 32.87 25.37 -3.43
N PHE A 341 32.21 25.33 -2.27
CA PHE A 341 31.66 26.53 -1.62
C PHE A 341 32.78 27.51 -1.25
N THR A 342 32.52 28.79 -1.48
CA THR A 342 33.40 29.90 -1.07
C THR A 342 32.58 31.05 -0.52
N SER A 343 33.06 31.73 0.52
CA SER A 343 32.42 32.90 1.12
C SER A 343 33.45 33.84 1.73
N SER A 344 33.09 35.11 1.89
CA SER A 344 33.92 36.11 2.58
C SER A 344 33.21 36.75 3.78
N PHE A 345 32.09 36.19 4.20
CA PHE A 345 31.40 36.59 5.44
C PHE A 345 32.10 35.95 6.64
N GLU A 346 32.10 36.64 7.79
CA GLU A 346 32.60 36.10 9.07
C GLU A 346 31.77 34.87 9.46
N ASP A 347 30.45 35.05 9.60
CA ASP A 347 29.49 33.99 9.91
C ASP A 347 28.88 33.36 8.66
N LEU A 348 28.63 32.05 8.73
CA LEU A 348 27.96 31.28 7.69
C LEU A 348 26.64 30.69 8.19
N SER A 349 25.62 30.74 7.34
CA SER A 349 24.32 30.12 7.60
C SER A 349 23.78 29.47 6.33
N GLY A 350 22.88 28.49 6.48
CA GLY A 350 22.30 27.77 5.35
C GLY A 350 23.31 26.88 4.64
N LEU A 351 24.10 26.13 5.42
CA LEU A 351 25.15 25.25 4.91
C LEU A 351 24.66 23.83 4.68
N ASP A 352 25.04 23.28 3.53
CA ASP A 352 24.93 21.85 3.23
C ASP A 352 25.94 21.02 4.04
N ALA A 353 25.73 19.71 4.03
CA ALA A 353 26.71 18.77 4.56
C ALA A 353 28.07 18.95 3.86
N GLY A 354 29.13 19.14 4.64
CA GLY A 354 30.41 19.52 4.07
C GLY A 354 31.49 19.80 5.09
N SER A 355 32.71 20.01 4.58
CA SER A 355 33.90 20.31 5.36
C SER A 355 34.38 21.71 4.99
N TYR A 356 34.23 22.66 5.91
CA TYR A 356 34.43 24.09 5.71
C TYR A 356 35.72 24.55 6.39
N THR A 357 36.59 25.24 5.68
CA THR A 357 37.86 25.78 6.19
C THR A 357 37.84 27.29 6.07
N LEU A 358 38.23 27.98 7.14
CA LEU A 358 38.33 29.43 7.19
C LEU A 358 39.80 29.84 7.15
N SER A 359 40.14 30.78 6.27
CA SER A 359 41.35 31.58 6.35
C SER A 359 40.97 33.01 6.77
N ILE A 360 41.67 33.55 7.76
CA ILE A 360 41.56 34.94 8.20
C ILE A 360 42.91 35.61 7.95
N THR A 361 42.92 36.70 7.20
CA THR A 361 44.12 37.51 6.94
C THR A 361 43.93 38.90 7.49
N ASP A 362 44.94 39.46 8.15
CA ASP A 362 44.90 40.83 8.65
C ASP A 362 45.57 41.85 7.71
N ALA A 363 45.58 43.12 8.10
CA ALA A 363 46.14 44.22 7.28
C ALA A 363 47.66 44.15 7.06
N PHE A 364 48.37 43.27 7.78
CA PHE A 364 49.82 43.07 7.69
C PHE A 364 50.17 41.72 7.01
N ASP A 365 49.22 41.16 6.26
CA ASP A 365 49.33 39.87 5.57
C ASP A 365 49.57 38.68 6.52
N CYS A 366 49.19 38.81 7.81
CA CYS A 366 49.23 37.70 8.75
C CYS A 366 48.01 36.81 8.56
N GLU A 367 48.23 35.63 7.96
CA GLU A 367 47.20 34.63 7.68
C GLU A 367 47.10 33.58 8.81
N THR A 368 45.87 33.28 9.23
CA THR A 368 45.54 32.14 10.11
C THR A 368 44.48 31.27 9.45
N VAL A 369 44.80 29.99 9.25
CA VAL A 369 43.87 29.00 8.70
C VAL A 369 43.35 28.10 9.82
N ILE A 370 42.04 27.93 9.89
CA ILE A 370 41.32 27.23 10.96
C ILE A 370 40.23 26.33 10.37
N GLY A 371 40.04 25.17 11.00
CA GLY A 371 39.17 24.10 10.52
C GLY A 371 39.96 22.86 10.04
N PRO A 372 39.29 21.93 9.33
CA PRO A 372 37.93 22.07 8.82
C PRO A 372 36.84 21.87 9.90
N PHE A 373 35.74 22.60 9.75
CA PHE A 373 34.49 22.39 10.49
C PHE A 373 33.56 21.51 9.66
N SER A 374 33.02 20.46 10.26
CA SER A 374 32.10 19.54 9.59
C SER A 374 30.66 19.90 9.89
N ILE A 375 29.87 20.18 8.85
CA ILE A 375 28.42 20.11 8.90
C ILE A 375 28.05 18.68 8.50
N SER A 376 27.44 17.94 9.41
CA SER A 376 27.01 16.57 9.18
C SER A 376 25.89 16.50 8.15
N ALA A 377 25.83 15.36 7.45
CA ALA A 377 24.69 15.08 6.58
C ALA A 377 23.44 14.91 7.44
N PRO A 378 22.29 15.49 7.02
CA PRO A 378 21.06 15.27 7.75
C PRO A 378 20.74 13.77 7.81
N PRO A 379 19.98 13.32 8.82
CA PRO A 379 19.51 11.94 8.90
C PRO A 379 18.81 11.49 7.61
N GLN A 380 18.73 10.17 7.38
CA GLN A 380 17.92 9.65 6.28
C GLN A 380 16.46 10.13 6.40
N GLN A 381 15.79 10.27 5.26
CA GLN A 381 14.37 10.63 5.24
C GLN A 381 13.54 9.64 6.05
N ILE A 382 12.60 10.17 6.84
CA ILE A 382 11.64 9.34 7.59
C ILE A 382 10.74 8.62 6.58
N VAL A 383 10.66 7.29 6.69
CA VAL A 383 9.81 6.43 5.88
C VAL A 383 9.03 5.52 6.83
N ALA A 384 7.71 5.46 6.64
CA ALA A 384 6.86 4.48 7.30
C ALA A 384 6.66 3.27 6.39
N PHE A 385 6.72 2.07 6.97
CA PHE A 385 6.20 0.85 6.37
C PHE A 385 4.90 0.50 7.07
N GLU A 386 3.82 0.39 6.31
CA GLU A 386 2.50 0.10 6.82
C GLU A 386 2.06 -1.35 6.56
N ASP A 387 1.28 -1.88 7.49
CA ASP A 387 0.40 -3.03 7.30
C ASP A 387 -1.01 -2.64 7.75
N ILE A 388 -1.97 -2.67 6.83
CA ILE A 388 -3.34 -2.21 7.06
C ILE A 388 -4.27 -3.40 6.96
N ASN A 389 -4.90 -3.73 8.08
CA ASN A 389 -5.97 -4.73 8.10
C ASN A 389 -7.33 -4.02 7.95
N PRO A 390 -8.10 -4.32 6.88
CA PRO A 390 -9.45 -3.78 6.73
C PRO A 390 -10.40 -4.35 7.80
N VAL A 391 -11.57 -3.72 7.97
CA VAL A 391 -12.60 -4.26 8.88
C VAL A 391 -13.13 -5.60 8.37
N THR A 392 -13.39 -6.54 9.28
CA THR A 392 -13.71 -7.93 8.89
C THR A 392 -15.11 -8.06 8.29
N CYS A 393 -16.10 -7.41 8.91
CA CYS A 393 -17.50 -7.41 8.51
C CYS A 393 -18.02 -6.00 8.24
N PHE A 394 -19.03 -5.88 7.38
CA PHE A 394 -19.68 -4.60 7.12
C PHE A 394 -20.27 -4.02 8.43
N GLY A 395 -19.89 -2.78 8.76
CA GLY A 395 -20.33 -2.07 9.95
C GLY A 395 -19.54 -2.38 11.22
N PHE A 396 -18.47 -3.20 11.15
CA PHE A 396 -17.61 -3.49 12.30
C PHE A 396 -16.51 -2.41 12.45
N ALA A 397 -15.90 -2.39 13.63
CA ALA A 397 -14.84 -1.47 14.02
C ALA A 397 -13.62 -2.25 14.54
N ASP A 398 -13.11 -3.18 13.73
CA ASP A 398 -12.03 -4.10 14.09
C ASP A 398 -10.82 -4.04 13.16
N GLY A 399 -10.75 -3.02 12.28
CA GLY A 399 -9.59 -2.77 11.45
C GLY A 399 -8.37 -2.36 12.27
N SER A 400 -7.19 -2.41 11.65
CA SER A 400 -5.93 -1.96 12.25
C SER A 400 -4.99 -1.32 11.24
N ILE A 401 -4.12 -0.44 11.73
CA ILE A 401 -2.99 0.11 11.00
C ILE A 401 -1.77 -0.08 11.89
N ASP A 402 -0.83 -0.89 11.43
CA ASP A 402 0.48 -1.07 12.04
C ASP A 402 1.51 -0.31 11.21
N VAL A 403 2.37 0.48 11.86
CA VAL A 403 3.40 1.26 11.16
C VAL A 403 4.76 1.05 11.79
N THR A 404 5.79 0.89 10.96
CA THR A 404 7.18 0.85 11.41
C THR A 404 7.95 2.00 10.78
N MET A 405 8.50 2.88 11.62
CA MET A 405 9.28 4.04 11.17
C MET A 405 10.76 3.69 10.96
N THR A 406 11.32 4.17 9.84
CA THR A 406 12.76 4.11 9.55
C THR A 406 13.27 5.48 9.09
N GLY A 407 14.58 5.72 9.15
CA GLY A 407 15.15 7.06 8.92
C GLY A 407 14.99 7.98 10.14
N GLY A 408 15.20 9.29 9.97
CA GLY A 408 15.13 10.28 11.03
C GLY A 408 16.07 10.02 12.22
N THR A 409 15.79 10.71 13.33
CA THR A 409 16.48 10.55 14.61
C THR A 409 15.60 9.75 15.57
N PRO A 410 16.03 8.56 16.06
CA PRO A 410 15.20 7.68 16.90
C PRO A 410 14.57 8.37 18.11
N ASN A 411 13.42 7.85 18.56
CA ASN A 411 12.43 8.44 19.50
C ASN A 411 11.35 9.26 18.78
N PHE A 412 10.49 8.53 18.06
CA PHE A 412 9.35 9.11 17.35
C PHE A 412 8.18 9.38 18.30
N SER A 413 7.48 10.49 18.08
CA SER A 413 6.17 10.77 18.67
C SER A 413 5.09 10.72 17.60
N TYR A 414 4.02 9.98 17.86
CA TYR A 414 2.93 9.73 16.92
C TYR A 414 1.69 10.53 17.30
N SER A 415 0.96 10.99 16.29
CA SER A 415 -0.34 11.63 16.43
C SER A 415 -1.24 11.17 15.29
N TRP A 416 -2.28 10.44 15.64
CA TRP A 416 -3.31 9.97 14.74
C TRP A 416 -4.57 10.82 14.87
N ASN A 417 -5.18 11.16 13.73
CA ASN A 417 -6.55 11.66 13.67
C ASN A 417 -7.35 10.78 12.70
N GLY A 418 -8.62 10.49 13.02
CA GLY A 418 -9.45 9.64 12.18
C GLY A 418 -10.93 10.05 12.19
N PRO A 419 -11.79 9.20 11.60
CA PRO A 419 -13.23 9.43 11.55
C PRO A 419 -13.83 9.56 12.95
N ASN A 420 -14.99 10.23 13.06
CA ASN A 420 -15.75 10.37 14.31
C ASN A 420 -14.95 10.97 15.49
N GLY A 421 -13.88 11.73 15.21
CA GLY A 421 -13.04 12.34 16.23
C GLY A 421 -12.04 11.38 16.87
N TYR A 422 -11.76 10.23 16.25
CA TYR A 422 -10.72 9.31 16.70
C TYR A 422 -9.37 10.02 16.81
N THR A 423 -8.68 9.84 17.94
CA THR A 423 -7.30 10.33 18.16
C THR A 423 -6.49 9.29 18.92
N SER A 424 -5.20 9.17 18.61
CA SER A 424 -4.27 8.27 19.31
C SER A 424 -2.83 8.77 19.23
N THR A 425 -1.99 8.39 20.18
CA THR A 425 -0.54 8.65 20.18
C THR A 425 0.29 7.36 20.19
N SER A 426 -0.37 6.21 20.01
CA SER A 426 0.32 4.93 19.86
C SER A 426 0.93 4.82 18.46
N GLU A 427 2.04 4.09 18.34
CA GLU A 427 2.64 3.76 17.03
C GLU A 427 1.63 3.00 16.18
N ASP A 428 1.19 1.84 16.67
CA ASP A 428 0.16 1.00 16.04
C ASP A 428 -1.23 1.30 16.62
N ILE A 429 -2.26 1.23 15.76
CA ILE A 429 -3.66 1.47 16.14
C ILE A 429 -4.59 0.35 15.66
N ASN A 430 -5.55 -0.02 16.50
CA ASN A 430 -6.49 -1.12 16.25
C ASN A 430 -7.90 -0.78 16.74
N GLY A 431 -8.87 -1.64 16.41
CA GLY A 431 -10.28 -1.39 16.75
C GLY A 431 -10.86 -0.23 15.93
N LEU A 432 -10.45 -0.14 14.67
CA LEU A 432 -10.72 0.99 13.80
C LEU A 432 -12.00 0.78 12.99
N GLU A 433 -12.82 1.83 12.93
CA GLU A 433 -13.89 1.96 11.95
C GLU A 433 -13.30 2.24 10.55
N PRO A 434 -14.02 1.89 9.47
CA PRO A 434 -13.54 2.19 8.13
C PRO A 434 -13.52 3.69 7.87
N GLY A 435 -12.46 4.16 7.21
CA GLY A 435 -12.23 5.56 6.91
C GLY A 435 -10.76 5.93 6.80
N ILE A 436 -10.49 7.23 6.74
CA ILE A 436 -9.15 7.78 6.55
C ILE A 436 -8.56 8.19 7.90
N TYR A 437 -7.34 7.72 8.16
CA TYR A 437 -6.55 8.02 9.34
C TYR A 437 -5.29 8.79 8.95
N ASP A 438 -5.19 10.02 9.45
CA ASP A 438 -4.04 10.89 9.26
C ASP A 438 -3.00 10.63 10.34
N LEU A 439 -1.83 10.17 9.93
CA LEU A 439 -0.66 10.03 10.79
C LEU A 439 0.23 11.28 10.68
N SER A 440 0.60 11.84 11.83
CA SER A 440 1.70 12.78 11.96
C SER A 440 2.74 12.22 12.93
N VAL A 441 4.00 12.20 12.50
CA VAL A 441 5.15 11.75 13.29
C VAL A 441 6.15 12.88 13.40
N LEU A 442 6.72 13.06 14.59
CA LEU A 442 7.93 13.85 14.80
C LEU A 442 9.02 12.92 15.31
N ASP A 443 10.24 13.10 14.82
CA ASP A 443 11.43 12.44 15.38
C ASP A 443 11.97 13.23 16.60
N LEU A 444 13.08 12.78 17.20
CA LEU A 444 13.67 13.46 18.37
C LEU A 444 14.06 14.92 18.10
N ASN A 445 14.41 15.25 16.86
CA ASN A 445 14.81 16.58 16.42
C ASN A 445 13.61 17.41 15.92
N SER A 446 12.37 16.94 16.15
CA SER A 446 11.14 17.58 15.69
C SER A 446 10.99 17.64 14.16
N CYS A 447 11.61 16.71 13.44
CA CYS A 447 11.48 16.60 12.00
C CYS A 447 10.14 15.95 11.62
N PRO A 448 9.31 16.60 10.79
CA PRO A 448 7.96 16.13 10.51
C PRO A 448 7.92 15.04 9.45
N TYR A 449 7.08 14.05 9.68
CA TYR A 449 6.55 13.12 8.69
C TYR A 449 5.03 13.10 8.82
N SER A 450 4.33 13.01 7.70
CA SER A 450 2.88 12.83 7.70
C SER A 450 2.45 11.97 6.53
N ASN A 451 1.48 11.10 6.78
CA ASN A 451 0.86 10.29 5.75
C ASN A 451 -0.59 10.00 6.12
N THR A 452 -1.37 9.54 5.14
CA THR A 452 -2.78 9.22 5.30
C THR A 452 -3.00 7.78 4.92
N TYR A 453 -3.67 7.01 5.78
CA TYR A 453 -3.97 5.60 5.57
C TYR A 453 -5.47 5.37 5.53
N GLU A 454 -5.93 4.47 4.68
CA GLU A 454 -7.36 4.16 4.54
C GLU A 454 -7.63 2.75 5.07
N VAL A 455 -8.47 2.66 6.11
CA VAL A 455 -9.08 1.40 6.53
C VAL A 455 -10.34 1.20 5.70
N THR A 456 -10.34 0.20 4.82
CA THR A 456 -11.47 -0.05 3.93
C THR A 456 -12.59 -0.84 4.63
N GLN A 457 -13.83 -0.61 4.19
CA GLN A 457 -15.00 -1.36 4.64
C GLN A 457 -15.12 -2.67 3.85
N SER A 458 -15.38 -3.79 4.55
CA SER A 458 -15.81 -5.03 3.92
C SER A 458 -17.14 -4.83 3.16
N THR A 459 -17.29 -5.46 2.00
CA THR A 459 -18.53 -5.36 1.22
C THR A 459 -19.69 -6.08 1.93
N LEU A 460 -20.89 -5.49 1.93
CA LEU A 460 -22.06 -6.09 2.57
C LEU A 460 -22.37 -7.46 1.94
N LEU A 461 -22.35 -8.52 2.77
CA LEU A 461 -22.80 -9.86 2.36
C LEU A 461 -24.30 -9.79 2.08
N GLY A 462 -24.71 -10.27 0.90
CA GLY A 462 -26.10 -10.26 0.46
C GLY A 462 -26.47 -11.53 -0.28
N ILE A 463 -27.64 -12.07 0.06
CA ILE A 463 -28.20 -13.28 -0.55
C ILE A 463 -29.38 -12.89 -1.45
N SER A 464 -29.36 -13.32 -2.71
CA SER A 464 -30.54 -13.31 -3.59
C SER A 464 -30.95 -14.74 -3.93
N HIS A 465 -32.20 -14.95 -4.31
CA HIS A 465 -32.72 -16.28 -4.61
C HIS A 465 -33.77 -16.28 -5.72
N THR A 466 -33.96 -17.45 -6.29
CA THR A 466 -35.10 -17.81 -7.15
C THR A 466 -35.66 -19.14 -6.68
N THR A 467 -36.95 -19.36 -6.91
CA THR A 467 -37.63 -20.60 -6.55
C THR A 467 -38.27 -21.23 -7.77
N SER A 468 -38.68 -22.49 -7.64
CA SER A 468 -39.66 -23.09 -8.55
C SER A 468 -40.91 -22.22 -8.70
N ASP A 469 -41.52 -22.29 -9.87
CA ASP A 469 -42.79 -21.65 -10.18
C ASP A 469 -43.65 -22.59 -11.03
N TYR A 470 -44.71 -23.11 -10.40
CA TYR A 470 -45.73 -23.98 -10.96
C TYR A 470 -47.09 -23.26 -10.82
N ASN A 471 -47.31 -22.29 -11.71
CA ASN A 471 -48.50 -21.44 -11.74
C ASN A 471 -48.71 -20.64 -10.43
N GLY A 472 -47.63 -20.06 -9.89
CA GLY A 472 -47.65 -19.26 -8.66
C GLY A 472 -47.35 -20.03 -7.38
N TYR A 473 -47.20 -21.36 -7.46
CA TYR A 473 -46.77 -22.22 -6.36
C TYR A 473 -45.33 -22.69 -6.55
N GLN A 474 -44.61 -22.97 -5.45
CA GLN A 474 -43.26 -23.53 -5.51
C GLN A 474 -43.27 -25.05 -5.56
N ILE A 475 -44.36 -25.67 -5.14
CA ILE A 475 -44.59 -27.11 -5.21
C ILE A 475 -45.70 -27.37 -6.22
N ARG A 476 -45.52 -28.36 -7.10
CA ARG A 476 -46.44 -28.57 -8.23
C ARG A 476 -47.81 -29.10 -7.79
N CYS A 477 -47.82 -30.13 -6.95
CA CYS A 477 -49.04 -30.76 -6.43
C CYS A 477 -48.99 -30.83 -4.90
N PHE A 478 -50.16 -30.86 -4.26
CA PHE A 478 -50.26 -31.06 -2.82
C PHE A 478 -49.49 -32.32 -2.38
N GLY A 479 -48.54 -32.14 -1.46
CA GLY A 479 -47.73 -33.22 -0.90
C GLY A 479 -46.50 -33.62 -1.73
N ASN A 480 -46.23 -32.98 -2.87
CA ASN A 480 -45.01 -33.23 -3.63
C ASN A 480 -43.78 -32.59 -2.95
N GLU A 481 -42.61 -33.17 -3.25
CA GLU A 481 -41.30 -32.67 -2.85
C GLU A 481 -40.51 -32.27 -4.10
N ASP A 482 -41.09 -31.45 -4.98
CA ASP A 482 -40.44 -31.00 -6.24
C ASP A 482 -40.02 -29.52 -6.22
N GLY A 483 -40.11 -28.88 -5.05
CA GLY A 483 -39.63 -27.52 -4.85
C GLY A 483 -38.12 -27.40 -4.92
N TRP A 484 -37.65 -26.23 -5.32
CA TRP A 484 -36.24 -25.88 -5.25
C TRP A 484 -36.02 -24.40 -4.96
N VAL A 485 -34.88 -24.09 -4.35
CA VAL A 485 -34.39 -22.73 -4.13
C VAL A 485 -32.96 -22.67 -4.66
N SER A 486 -32.73 -21.77 -5.63
CA SER A 486 -31.39 -21.48 -6.12
C SER A 486 -30.96 -20.11 -5.62
N THR A 487 -29.77 -20.03 -5.03
CA THR A 487 -29.28 -18.81 -4.39
C THR A 487 -28.03 -18.26 -5.07
N SER A 488 -27.89 -16.94 -5.02
CA SER A 488 -26.67 -16.24 -5.44
C SER A 488 -26.23 -15.32 -4.32
N VAL A 489 -25.01 -15.53 -3.85
CA VAL A 489 -24.37 -14.74 -2.79
C VAL A 489 -23.44 -13.72 -3.42
N SER A 490 -23.48 -12.49 -2.93
CA SER A 490 -22.61 -11.38 -3.36
C SER A 490 -22.08 -10.62 -2.14
N GLY A 491 -20.94 -9.95 -2.30
CA GLY A 491 -20.27 -9.26 -1.18
C GLY A 491 -19.63 -10.22 -0.16
N GLY A 492 -19.21 -9.72 1.00
CA GLY A 492 -18.42 -10.48 1.98
C GLY A 492 -17.09 -11.02 1.45
N THR A 493 -16.51 -11.97 2.18
CA THR A 493 -15.20 -12.58 1.88
C THR A 493 -15.35 -14.07 1.55
N THR A 494 -14.89 -14.51 0.37
CA THR A 494 -14.93 -15.94 -0.02
C THR A 494 -13.86 -16.77 0.72
N PRO A 495 -14.09 -18.08 0.98
CA PRO A 495 -15.26 -18.89 0.65
C PRO A 495 -16.44 -18.71 1.62
N TYR A 496 -17.66 -19.02 1.16
CA TYR A 496 -18.87 -19.00 1.97
C TYR A 496 -19.24 -20.38 2.52
N THR A 497 -19.89 -20.39 3.68
CA THR A 497 -20.53 -21.56 4.29
C THR A 497 -22.04 -21.35 4.30
N TYR A 498 -22.79 -22.41 4.07
CA TYR A 498 -24.24 -22.39 3.94
C TYR A 498 -24.85 -23.30 5.00
N GLU A 499 -25.92 -22.82 5.63
CA GLU A 499 -26.72 -23.60 6.58
C GLU A 499 -28.20 -23.35 6.31
N TRP A 500 -28.89 -24.37 5.81
CA TRP A 500 -30.33 -24.38 5.65
C TRP A 500 -31.00 -25.07 6.84
N ILE A 501 -32.09 -24.49 7.31
CA ILE A 501 -33.03 -25.10 8.25
C ILE A 501 -34.43 -24.98 7.64
N GLY A 502 -35.19 -26.07 7.65
CA GLY A 502 -36.52 -26.13 7.04
C GLY A 502 -37.55 -26.92 7.86
N PRO A 503 -38.75 -27.14 7.30
CA PRO A 503 -39.79 -27.98 7.91
C PRO A 503 -39.31 -29.42 8.15
N ASN A 504 -40.00 -30.13 9.05
CA ASN A 504 -39.75 -31.55 9.37
C ASN A 504 -38.29 -31.91 9.72
N GLY A 505 -37.51 -30.93 10.20
CA GLY A 505 -36.11 -31.13 10.56
C GLY A 505 -35.14 -31.14 9.37
N PHE A 506 -35.55 -30.61 8.20
CA PHE A 506 -34.69 -30.46 7.04
C PHE A 506 -33.45 -29.61 7.39
N THR A 507 -32.27 -30.10 6.99
CA THR A 507 -31.01 -29.36 7.07
C THR A 507 -30.15 -29.62 5.84
N ALA A 508 -29.49 -28.60 5.30
CA ALA A 508 -28.53 -28.74 4.20
C ALA A 508 -27.39 -27.72 4.31
N ASN A 509 -26.27 -27.99 3.65
CA ASN A 509 -25.08 -27.14 3.67
C ASN A 509 -24.56 -26.76 2.28
N PHE A 510 -25.46 -26.72 1.31
CA PHE A 510 -25.19 -26.32 -0.07
C PHE A 510 -25.84 -24.96 -0.36
N SER A 511 -25.38 -24.27 -1.43
CA SER A 511 -25.98 -22.98 -1.84
C SER A 511 -27.45 -23.14 -2.24
N ASP A 512 -27.74 -24.23 -2.95
CA ASP A 512 -29.04 -24.49 -3.54
C ASP A 512 -29.66 -25.73 -2.88
N ILE A 513 -30.97 -25.73 -2.73
CA ILE A 513 -31.74 -26.89 -2.26
C ILE A 513 -32.72 -27.34 -3.34
N TYR A 514 -32.89 -28.65 -3.46
CA TYR A 514 -33.78 -29.31 -4.42
C TYR A 514 -34.58 -30.38 -3.71
N ASN A 515 -35.68 -30.80 -4.34
CA ASN A 515 -36.64 -31.75 -3.78
C ASN A 515 -37.17 -31.31 -2.40
N ALA A 516 -37.46 -30.02 -2.28
CA ALA A 516 -37.96 -29.41 -1.07
C ALA A 516 -39.49 -29.56 -0.99
N GLU A 517 -40.01 -29.88 0.19
CA GLU A 517 -41.45 -29.84 0.48
C GLU A 517 -41.94 -28.40 0.76
N ALA A 518 -43.25 -28.20 0.78
CA ALA A 518 -43.85 -26.93 1.17
C ALA A 518 -43.49 -26.55 2.62
N GLY A 519 -43.09 -25.30 2.85
CA GLY A 519 -42.78 -24.80 4.18
C GLY A 519 -41.84 -23.60 4.16
N TYR A 520 -41.40 -23.21 5.36
CA TYR A 520 -40.48 -22.09 5.57
C TYR A 520 -39.05 -22.60 5.71
N TYR A 521 -38.17 -22.08 4.86
CA TYR A 521 -36.75 -22.37 4.85
C TYR A 521 -35.96 -21.12 5.22
N THR A 522 -35.02 -21.27 6.16
CA THR A 522 -34.06 -20.23 6.53
C THR A 522 -32.69 -20.67 6.07
N LEU A 523 -32.07 -19.86 5.22
CA LEU A 523 -30.65 -19.97 4.88
C LEU A 523 -29.87 -18.97 5.71
N THR A 524 -28.86 -19.45 6.44
CA THR A 524 -27.78 -18.63 6.97
C THR A 524 -26.55 -18.83 6.09
N VAL A 525 -26.03 -17.75 5.50
CA VAL A 525 -24.74 -17.76 4.81
C VAL A 525 -23.73 -17.07 5.70
N THR A 526 -22.59 -17.70 5.96
CA THR A 526 -21.48 -17.09 6.69
C THR A 526 -20.25 -17.05 5.80
N ASP A 527 -19.63 -15.88 5.69
CA ASP A 527 -18.43 -15.68 4.89
C ASP A 527 -17.15 -16.17 5.61
N ALA A 528 -15.99 -16.07 4.95
CA ALA A 528 -14.72 -16.55 5.48
C ALA A 528 -14.24 -15.80 6.73
N ASN A 529 -14.72 -14.57 6.94
CA ASN A 529 -14.42 -13.75 8.11
C ASN A 529 -15.41 -13.97 9.26
N GLY A 530 -16.42 -14.83 9.06
CA GLY A 530 -17.43 -15.13 10.07
C GLY A 530 -18.62 -14.18 10.06
N CYS A 531 -18.85 -13.42 8.98
CA CYS A 531 -19.96 -12.48 8.86
C CYS A 531 -21.22 -13.21 8.36
N PRO A 532 -22.33 -13.25 9.12
CA PRO A 532 -23.55 -13.94 8.70
C PRO A 532 -24.53 -13.01 7.97
N ASP A 533 -25.24 -13.55 6.99
CA ASP A 533 -26.48 -12.99 6.43
C ASP A 533 -27.57 -14.09 6.42
N GLN A 534 -28.84 -13.68 6.51
CA GLN A 534 -29.97 -14.59 6.57
C GLN A 534 -31.02 -14.29 5.50
N LEU A 535 -31.45 -15.36 4.82
CA LEU A 535 -32.56 -15.34 3.88
C LEU A 535 -33.66 -16.27 4.35
N ASN A 536 -34.91 -15.78 4.37
CA ASN A 536 -36.09 -16.60 4.61
C ASN A 536 -36.86 -16.78 3.31
N VAL A 537 -37.18 -18.02 2.96
CA VAL A 537 -37.92 -18.40 1.76
C VAL A 537 -39.14 -19.23 2.18
N SER A 538 -40.31 -18.91 1.62
CA SER A 538 -41.52 -19.69 1.82
C SER A 538 -41.85 -20.43 0.54
N LEU A 539 -41.90 -21.76 0.59
CA LEU A 539 -42.38 -22.58 -0.50
C LEU A 539 -43.83 -22.95 -0.22
N ILE A 540 -44.75 -22.49 -1.07
CA ILE A 540 -46.17 -22.83 -0.95
C ILE A 540 -46.58 -23.89 -1.97
N GLN A 541 -47.61 -24.66 -1.63
CA GLN A 541 -48.23 -25.69 -2.47
C GLN A 541 -49.72 -25.39 -2.67
N PRO A 542 -50.35 -25.89 -3.74
CA PRO A 542 -51.80 -25.78 -3.91
C PRO A 542 -52.55 -26.66 -2.90
N ASP A 543 -53.85 -26.40 -2.75
CA ASP A 543 -54.74 -27.30 -2.02
C ASP A 543 -54.83 -28.66 -2.72
N SER A 544 -55.18 -29.72 -1.98
CA SER A 544 -55.34 -31.05 -2.57
C SER A 544 -56.49 -31.06 -3.59
N LEU A 545 -56.25 -31.60 -4.79
CA LEU A 545 -57.28 -31.78 -5.83
C LEU A 545 -58.31 -32.83 -5.37
N GLN A 546 -59.58 -32.46 -5.28
CA GLN A 546 -60.68 -33.31 -4.85
C GLN A 546 -61.75 -33.42 -5.95
N ILE A 547 -62.42 -34.57 -5.99
CA ILE A 547 -63.49 -34.89 -6.93
C ILE A 547 -64.60 -35.59 -6.15
N ASP A 548 -65.85 -35.25 -6.42
CA ASP A 548 -67.03 -35.91 -5.84
C ASP A 548 -68.16 -36.04 -6.87
N ILE A 549 -69.08 -36.98 -6.65
CA ILE A 549 -70.29 -37.11 -7.46
C ILE A 549 -71.33 -36.13 -6.92
N SER A 550 -71.67 -35.14 -7.71
CA SER A 550 -72.64 -34.11 -7.30
C SER A 550 -74.08 -34.60 -7.49
N ASN A 551 -74.32 -35.40 -8.53
CA ASN A 551 -75.62 -35.94 -8.89
C ASN A 551 -75.48 -37.10 -9.90
N TYR A 552 -76.45 -38.01 -9.95
CA TYR A 552 -76.44 -39.11 -10.91
C TYR A 552 -77.85 -39.71 -11.08
N ALA A 553 -78.06 -40.43 -12.18
CA ALA A 553 -79.20 -41.35 -12.33
C ALA A 553 -78.76 -42.63 -13.05
N HIS A 554 -79.37 -43.74 -12.65
CA HIS A 554 -79.25 -45.03 -13.34
C HIS A 554 -80.08 -45.06 -14.63
N GLU A 555 -79.91 -46.09 -15.46
CA GLU A 555 -80.76 -46.28 -16.65
C GLU A 555 -82.22 -46.52 -16.25
N SER A 556 -83.17 -45.93 -16.98
CA SER A 556 -84.60 -46.07 -16.68
C SER A 556 -85.15 -47.42 -17.11
N CYS A 557 -84.60 -48.02 -18.18
CA CYS A 557 -84.95 -49.37 -18.68
C CYS A 557 -83.72 -50.05 -19.28
N THR A 558 -83.66 -51.39 -19.29
CA THR A 558 -82.59 -52.24 -19.87
C THR A 558 -82.14 -51.88 -21.30
N TYR A 559 -82.95 -51.10 -22.05
CA TYR A 559 -82.65 -50.71 -23.43
C TYR A 559 -82.49 -49.19 -23.63
N ASN A 560 -82.57 -48.40 -22.55
CA ASN A 560 -82.41 -46.96 -22.60
C ASN A 560 -81.03 -46.58 -22.09
N ASN A 561 -80.24 -45.92 -22.93
CA ASN A 561 -78.99 -45.29 -22.53
C ASN A 561 -79.32 -43.90 -21.97
N ASP A 562 -79.94 -43.80 -20.80
CA ASP A 562 -80.38 -42.51 -20.22
C ASP A 562 -79.82 -42.25 -18.80
N GLY A 563 -78.89 -43.07 -18.33
CA GLY A 563 -78.13 -42.77 -17.11
C GLY A 563 -77.25 -41.52 -17.28
N PHE A 564 -76.86 -40.89 -16.17
CA PHE A 564 -75.93 -39.77 -16.18
C PHE A 564 -75.12 -39.69 -14.89
N ILE A 565 -73.96 -39.03 -14.96
CA ILE A 565 -73.10 -38.71 -13.83
C ILE A 565 -72.68 -37.24 -13.96
N GLU A 566 -73.01 -36.44 -12.95
CA GLU A 566 -72.53 -35.07 -12.76
C GLU A 566 -71.52 -35.05 -11.61
N ILE A 567 -70.46 -34.24 -11.75
CA ILE A 567 -69.38 -34.17 -10.75
C ILE A 567 -69.24 -32.78 -10.16
N ALA A 568 -68.50 -32.70 -9.06
CA ALA A 568 -67.95 -31.45 -8.54
C ALA A 568 -66.45 -31.63 -8.33
N THR A 569 -65.66 -30.65 -8.77
CA THR A 569 -64.21 -30.62 -8.61
C THR A 569 -63.82 -29.36 -7.83
N TRP A 570 -62.87 -29.49 -6.90
CA TRP A 570 -62.33 -28.36 -6.13
C TRP A 570 -60.93 -28.65 -5.61
N GLY A 571 -60.22 -27.62 -5.17
CA GLY A 571 -58.81 -27.73 -4.79
C GLY A 571 -57.91 -27.87 -6.02
N GLY A 572 -56.64 -28.24 -5.86
CA GLY A 572 -55.66 -28.17 -6.95
C GLY A 572 -55.45 -26.71 -7.43
N VAL A 573 -55.00 -26.56 -8.67
CA VAL A 573 -54.78 -25.24 -9.28
C VAL A 573 -55.91 -24.88 -10.24
N GLU A 574 -56.87 -24.06 -9.84
CA GLU A 574 -57.90 -23.54 -10.78
C GLU A 574 -57.43 -22.33 -11.58
N THR A 575 -56.59 -21.50 -10.95
CA THR A 575 -56.02 -20.29 -11.55
C THR A 575 -54.59 -20.11 -11.04
N PRO A 576 -53.63 -19.74 -11.92
CA PRO A 576 -52.34 -19.27 -11.46
C PRO A 576 -52.52 -18.07 -10.54
N ILE A 577 -51.78 -18.00 -9.41
CA ILE A 577 -51.88 -16.87 -8.48
C ILE A 577 -51.58 -15.55 -9.23
N GLY A 578 -52.55 -14.64 -9.29
CA GLY A 578 -52.43 -13.35 -9.99
C GLY A 578 -52.84 -13.36 -11.47
N SER A 579 -53.34 -14.48 -11.99
CA SER A 579 -53.90 -14.60 -13.35
C SER A 579 -55.43 -14.54 -13.34
N ASN A 580 -55.99 -13.91 -14.36
CA ASN A 580 -57.43 -13.96 -14.71
C ASN A 580 -57.75 -14.98 -15.81
N ASN A 581 -56.73 -15.69 -16.31
CA ASN A 581 -56.91 -16.81 -17.22
C ASN A 581 -57.10 -18.09 -16.39
N PHE A 582 -58.31 -18.62 -16.46
CA PHE A 582 -58.67 -19.93 -15.94
C PHE A 582 -58.13 -21.00 -16.89
N GLY A 583 -57.28 -21.89 -16.39
CA GLY A 583 -57.01 -23.16 -17.04
C GLY A 583 -58.01 -24.16 -16.48
N PRO A 584 -59.00 -24.62 -17.25
CA PRO A 584 -59.98 -25.55 -16.70
C PRO A 584 -59.29 -26.86 -16.31
N PHE A 585 -59.81 -27.52 -15.27
CA PHE A 585 -59.53 -28.93 -15.05
C PHE A 585 -59.84 -29.71 -16.32
N THR A 586 -59.04 -30.73 -16.62
CA THR A 586 -59.30 -31.63 -17.73
C THR A 586 -59.85 -32.93 -17.18
N GLN A 587 -61.02 -33.34 -17.68
CA GLN A 587 -61.65 -34.60 -17.31
C GLN A 587 -61.39 -35.64 -18.37
N ARG A 588 -61.22 -36.88 -17.92
CA ARG A 588 -61.13 -38.05 -18.76
C ARG A 588 -61.95 -39.17 -18.15
N TRP A 589 -63.06 -39.48 -18.81
CA TRP A 589 -63.89 -40.63 -18.52
C TRP A 589 -63.53 -41.78 -19.44
N ASP A 590 -63.32 -42.96 -18.85
CA ASP A 590 -63.14 -44.23 -19.56
C ASP A 590 -64.13 -45.27 -19.00
N ALA A 591 -64.76 -46.06 -19.86
CA ALA A 591 -65.49 -47.27 -19.51
C ALA A 591 -65.41 -48.29 -20.67
N GLU A 592 -66.05 -49.45 -20.54
CA GLU A 592 -66.08 -50.42 -21.64
C GLU A 592 -66.78 -49.82 -22.88
N ASN A 593 -66.03 -49.61 -23.97
CA ASN A 593 -66.48 -48.98 -25.21
C ASN A 593 -66.99 -47.52 -25.07
N PHE A 594 -66.65 -46.81 -23.99
CA PHE A 594 -67.03 -45.41 -23.77
C PHE A 594 -65.81 -44.55 -23.43
N PHE A 595 -65.76 -43.34 -24.00
CA PHE A 595 -64.75 -42.33 -23.68
C PHE A 595 -65.38 -40.95 -23.77
N SER A 596 -65.10 -40.09 -22.79
CA SER A 596 -65.53 -38.69 -22.80
C SER A 596 -64.50 -37.80 -22.12
N THR A 597 -64.45 -36.54 -22.52
CA THR A 597 -63.66 -35.49 -21.86
C THR A 597 -64.53 -34.35 -21.31
N ASN A 598 -65.85 -34.54 -21.30
CA ASN A 598 -66.76 -33.58 -20.68
C ASN A 598 -66.68 -33.74 -19.15
N GLU A 599 -66.95 -32.64 -18.44
CA GLU A 599 -67.06 -32.64 -16.98
C GLU A 599 -68.17 -33.60 -16.53
N ASP A 600 -69.39 -33.35 -17.00
CA ASP A 600 -70.55 -34.22 -16.81
C ASP A 600 -70.77 -35.13 -18.02
N ILE A 601 -71.25 -36.34 -17.77
CA ILE A 601 -71.54 -37.35 -18.80
C ILE A 601 -72.98 -37.84 -18.70
N TYR A 602 -73.64 -37.95 -19.85
CA TYR A 602 -75.05 -38.30 -20.00
C TYR A 602 -75.20 -39.43 -21.03
N ASP A 603 -76.42 -39.95 -21.16
CA ASP A 603 -76.77 -41.04 -22.07
C ASP A 603 -75.97 -42.34 -21.81
N LEU A 604 -75.82 -42.68 -20.53
CA LEU A 604 -74.98 -43.78 -20.04
C LEU A 604 -75.76 -45.11 -19.97
N GLN A 605 -75.02 -46.20 -20.17
CA GLN A 605 -75.49 -47.57 -19.97
C GLN A 605 -75.05 -48.08 -18.59
N ALA A 606 -75.68 -49.14 -18.11
CA ALA A 606 -75.17 -49.87 -16.95
C ALA A 606 -73.71 -50.28 -17.15
N GLY A 607 -72.88 -49.99 -16.15
CA GLY A 607 -71.44 -50.20 -16.21
C GLY A 607 -70.65 -49.32 -15.24
N THR A 608 -69.36 -49.65 -15.10
CA THR A 608 -68.44 -48.88 -14.26
C THR A 608 -67.68 -47.85 -15.08
N TYR A 609 -67.81 -46.59 -14.68
CA TYR A 609 -67.16 -45.44 -15.28
C TYR A 609 -65.98 -44.98 -14.41
N TYR A 610 -64.84 -44.75 -15.06
CA TYR A 610 -63.60 -44.28 -14.41
C TYR A 610 -63.33 -42.84 -14.84
N LEU A 611 -63.30 -41.92 -13.87
CA LEU A 611 -62.91 -40.54 -14.06
C LEU A 611 -61.46 -40.34 -13.64
N THR A 612 -60.68 -39.66 -14.46
CA THR A 612 -59.44 -39.01 -14.07
C THR A 612 -59.57 -37.51 -14.33
N THR A 613 -59.40 -36.70 -13.29
CA THR A 613 -59.34 -35.24 -13.39
C THR A 613 -57.90 -34.80 -13.22
N THR A 614 -57.43 -33.95 -14.12
CA THR A 614 -56.08 -33.37 -14.10
C THR A 614 -56.15 -31.86 -14.07
N ASP A 615 -55.44 -31.22 -13.14
CA ASP A 615 -55.31 -29.77 -13.08
C ASP A 615 -54.23 -29.21 -14.03
N PRO A 616 -54.10 -27.88 -14.20
CA PRO A 616 -53.09 -27.23 -15.03
C PRO A 616 -51.64 -27.45 -14.60
N ASN A 617 -51.40 -27.99 -13.40
CA ASN A 617 -50.07 -28.39 -12.91
C ASN A 617 -49.79 -29.88 -13.18
N ASP A 618 -50.63 -30.56 -13.95
CA ASP A 618 -50.61 -32.01 -14.21
C ASP A 618 -50.85 -32.87 -12.96
N CYS A 619 -51.49 -32.32 -11.93
CA CYS A 619 -51.87 -33.06 -10.73
C CYS A 619 -53.14 -33.86 -11.01
N VAL A 620 -53.11 -35.17 -10.71
CA VAL A 620 -54.19 -36.09 -11.04
C VAL A 620 -54.91 -36.59 -9.80
N ASN A 621 -56.23 -36.71 -9.90
CA ASN A 621 -57.05 -37.50 -8.98
C ASN A 621 -58.05 -38.35 -9.79
N SER A 622 -58.44 -39.50 -9.27
CA SER A 622 -59.30 -40.45 -9.97
C SER A 622 -60.43 -40.95 -9.08
N LEU A 623 -61.58 -41.16 -9.70
CA LEU A 623 -62.80 -41.67 -9.07
C LEU A 623 -63.40 -42.76 -9.97
N GLN A 624 -64.10 -43.72 -9.39
CA GLN A 624 -64.92 -44.68 -10.13
C GLN A 624 -66.36 -44.62 -9.64
N PHE A 625 -67.31 -44.81 -10.54
CA PHE A 625 -68.73 -44.83 -10.24
C PHE A 625 -69.46 -45.87 -11.10
N GLU A 626 -70.51 -46.49 -10.56
CA GLU A 626 -71.26 -47.55 -11.24
C GLU A 626 -72.68 -47.08 -11.55
N ILE A 627 -73.07 -47.19 -12.82
CA ILE A 627 -74.45 -47.09 -13.26
C ILE A 627 -75.05 -48.50 -13.22
N GLU A 628 -76.11 -48.70 -12.45
CA GLU A 628 -76.80 -49.98 -12.31
C GLU A 628 -77.92 -50.14 -13.37
N GLU A 629 -78.21 -51.39 -13.73
CA GLU A 629 -79.35 -51.77 -14.59
C GLU A 629 -80.64 -51.92 -13.75
N PRO A 630 -81.80 -51.37 -14.16
CA PRO A 630 -83.05 -51.54 -13.44
C PRO A 630 -83.57 -52.98 -13.53
N PRO A 631 -84.38 -53.43 -12.57
CA PRO A 631 -84.98 -54.77 -12.62
C PRO A 631 -85.90 -54.95 -13.83
N MET A 632 -85.71 -56.03 -14.59
CA MET A 632 -86.47 -56.34 -15.80
C MET A 632 -87.94 -56.70 -15.51
N VAL A 633 -88.87 -56.21 -16.35
CA VAL A 633 -90.28 -56.63 -16.39
C VAL A 633 -90.52 -57.64 -17.51
N ILE A 634 -91.21 -58.76 -17.22
CA ILE A 634 -91.48 -59.84 -18.17
C ILE A 634 -92.98 -60.17 -18.15
N ALA A 635 -93.64 -60.07 -19.30
CA ALA A 635 -95.07 -60.35 -19.46
C ALA A 635 -95.35 -61.86 -19.54
N ASP A 636 -96.19 -62.39 -18.65
CA ASP A 636 -96.66 -63.78 -18.72
C ASP A 636 -98.09 -63.94 -18.20
N TYR A 637 -98.79 -64.97 -18.66
CA TYR A 637 -100.13 -65.30 -18.17
C TYR A 637 -100.44 -66.79 -18.29
N TYR A 638 -101.50 -67.22 -17.62
CA TYR A 638 -102.07 -68.56 -17.82
C TYR A 638 -103.60 -68.56 -17.86
N THR A 639 -104.18 -69.62 -18.42
CA THR A 639 -105.62 -69.88 -18.40
C THR A 639 -105.89 -71.32 -18.00
N LEU A 640 -107.00 -71.57 -17.31
CA LEU A 640 -107.38 -72.91 -16.85
C LEU A 640 -108.05 -73.76 -17.95
N ASN A 641 -108.68 -73.10 -18.92
CA ASN A 641 -109.35 -73.75 -20.05
C ASN A 641 -108.89 -73.05 -21.32
N ASP A 642 -108.04 -73.69 -22.12
CA ASP A 642 -107.67 -73.20 -23.45
C ASP A 642 -108.77 -73.45 -24.50
N THR A 643 -109.76 -74.26 -24.14
CA THR A 643 -110.92 -74.64 -24.95
C THR A 643 -112.22 -74.58 -24.13
N ILE A 644 -113.20 -73.82 -24.61
CA ILE A 644 -114.54 -73.60 -24.02
C ILE A 644 -115.64 -74.10 -24.98
N THR A 645 -116.88 -74.28 -24.50
CA THR A 645 -118.02 -74.74 -25.33
C THR A 645 -119.14 -73.72 -25.39
N ILE A 646 -120.07 -73.84 -26.34
CA ILE A 646 -121.22 -72.93 -26.45
C ILE A 646 -122.11 -72.93 -25.19
N ASN A 647 -122.16 -74.05 -24.47
CA ASN A 647 -122.92 -74.19 -23.24
C ASN A 647 -122.15 -73.65 -22.02
N PHE A 648 -120.82 -73.58 -22.11
CA PHE A 648 -119.93 -73.01 -21.09
C PHE A 648 -118.90 -72.05 -21.74
N PRO A 649 -119.32 -70.88 -22.25
CA PRO A 649 -118.50 -70.01 -23.10
C PRO A 649 -117.64 -69.01 -22.31
N TYR A 650 -117.24 -69.36 -21.09
CA TYR A 650 -116.52 -68.46 -20.18
C TYR A 650 -115.07 -68.92 -20.00
N ALA A 651 -114.11 -67.99 -20.14
CA ALA A 651 -112.71 -68.24 -19.83
C ALA A 651 -112.15 -67.13 -18.92
N SER A 652 -111.17 -67.50 -18.09
CA SER A 652 -110.44 -66.58 -17.22
C SER A 652 -108.96 -66.61 -17.55
N PHE A 653 -108.30 -65.46 -17.44
CA PHE A 653 -106.88 -65.25 -17.67
C PHE A 653 -106.27 -64.63 -16.42
N TYR A 654 -105.18 -65.22 -15.95
CA TYR A 654 -104.51 -64.80 -14.72
C TYR A 654 -103.11 -64.34 -15.05
N ASP A 655 -102.74 -63.18 -14.52
CA ASP A 655 -101.40 -62.63 -14.67
C ASP A 655 -100.37 -63.52 -13.96
N ARG A 656 -99.22 -63.66 -14.61
CA ARG A 656 -98.03 -64.32 -14.07
C ARG A 656 -96.75 -63.55 -14.41
N SER A 657 -96.90 -62.27 -14.75
CA SER A 657 -95.78 -61.43 -15.14
C SER A 657 -94.78 -61.28 -14.00
N GLU A 658 -93.48 -61.24 -14.33
CA GLU A 658 -92.38 -61.07 -13.39
C GLU A 658 -91.89 -59.61 -13.39
N GLY A 659 -91.38 -59.13 -12.25
CA GLY A 659 -90.95 -57.74 -12.05
C GLY A 659 -91.94 -56.91 -11.21
N GLU A 660 -91.58 -55.65 -10.94
CA GLU A 660 -92.44 -54.71 -10.20
C GLU A 660 -93.53 -54.09 -11.11
N VAL A 661 -94.43 -54.94 -11.62
CA VAL A 661 -95.53 -54.51 -12.51
C VAL A 661 -96.50 -53.58 -11.76
N VAL A 662 -96.80 -52.42 -12.35
CA VAL A 662 -97.77 -51.43 -11.83
C VAL A 662 -98.98 -51.24 -12.73
N SER A 663 -98.94 -51.68 -13.99
CA SER A 663 -100.09 -51.61 -14.90
C SER A 663 -100.17 -52.81 -15.84
N TRP A 664 -101.39 -53.24 -16.16
CA TRP A 664 -101.72 -54.32 -17.10
C TRP A 664 -102.64 -53.77 -18.19
N GLU A 665 -102.47 -54.25 -19.42
CA GLU A 665 -103.36 -53.96 -20.54
C GLU A 665 -103.62 -55.24 -21.34
N TRP A 666 -104.85 -55.74 -21.25
CA TRP A 666 -105.34 -56.89 -21.99
C TRP A 666 -106.10 -56.44 -23.24
N ASN A 667 -105.80 -57.05 -24.39
CA ASN A 667 -106.46 -56.81 -25.66
C ASN A 667 -106.85 -58.13 -26.34
N LEU A 668 -108.14 -58.42 -26.45
CA LEU A 668 -108.68 -59.65 -27.03
C LEU A 668 -109.32 -59.40 -28.40
N SER A 669 -109.19 -60.35 -29.32
CA SER A 669 -109.69 -60.24 -30.70
C SER A 669 -111.22 -60.27 -30.83
N ASN A 670 -111.95 -60.54 -29.74
CA ASN A 670 -113.40 -60.39 -29.67
C ASN A 670 -113.84 -58.95 -29.37
N GLY A 671 -112.89 -58.01 -29.23
CA GLY A 671 -113.14 -56.59 -28.97
C GLY A 671 -113.14 -56.22 -27.48
N ILE A 672 -112.84 -57.17 -26.59
CA ILE A 672 -112.71 -56.90 -25.15
C ILE A 672 -111.30 -56.37 -24.86
N SER A 673 -111.21 -55.25 -24.15
CA SER A 673 -109.99 -54.77 -23.52
C SER A 673 -110.20 -54.51 -22.03
N SER A 674 -109.13 -54.58 -21.24
CA SER A 674 -109.20 -54.41 -19.77
C SER A 674 -107.84 -54.03 -19.19
N SER A 675 -107.83 -53.27 -18.10
CA SER A 675 -106.61 -52.89 -17.37
C SER A 675 -106.46 -53.58 -16.01
N ASN A 676 -107.30 -54.59 -15.74
CA ASN A 676 -107.20 -55.38 -14.51
C ASN A 676 -106.02 -56.35 -14.59
N GLN A 677 -105.41 -56.66 -13.46
CA GLN A 677 -104.37 -57.70 -13.37
C GLN A 677 -104.91 -59.04 -13.89
N ASP A 678 -106.02 -59.52 -13.33
CA ASP A 678 -106.68 -60.75 -13.79
C ASP A 678 -107.99 -60.45 -14.53
N LEU A 679 -108.31 -61.30 -15.51
CA LEU A 679 -109.59 -61.32 -16.21
C LEU A 679 -110.38 -62.57 -15.81
N THR A 680 -111.56 -62.39 -15.23
CA THR A 680 -112.41 -63.50 -14.79
C THR A 680 -113.71 -63.58 -15.59
N ASP A 681 -114.14 -64.79 -15.93
CA ASP A 681 -115.43 -65.09 -16.55
C ASP A 681 -115.72 -64.27 -17.81
N ILE A 682 -114.71 -64.12 -18.67
CA ILE A 682 -114.85 -63.45 -19.95
C ILE A 682 -115.76 -64.27 -20.85
N ASN A 683 -116.86 -63.66 -21.28
CA ASN A 683 -117.90 -64.32 -22.07
C ASN A 683 -117.61 -64.26 -23.58
N PHE A 684 -117.46 -65.43 -24.22
CA PHE A 684 -117.23 -65.57 -25.66
C PHE A 684 -118.50 -65.92 -26.45
N ALA A 685 -119.68 -65.93 -25.83
CA ALA A 685 -120.97 -66.27 -26.45
C ALA A 685 -121.48 -65.24 -27.46
N THR A 686 -120.94 -64.02 -27.46
CA THR A 686 -121.45 -62.90 -28.27
C THR A 686 -121.16 -63.02 -29.77
N ASN A 687 -120.46 -64.07 -30.20
CA ASN A 687 -119.94 -64.23 -31.56
C ASN A 687 -120.14 -65.65 -32.12
N LEU A 688 -121.29 -66.27 -31.81
CA LEU A 688 -121.68 -67.65 -32.17
C LEU A 688 -122.17 -67.82 -33.63
N GLU A 689 -121.82 -66.91 -34.55
CA GLU A 689 -122.39 -66.88 -35.91
C GLU A 689 -121.97 -68.07 -36.82
N GLU A 690 -121.07 -68.94 -36.37
CA GLU A 690 -120.63 -70.12 -37.11
C GLU A 690 -120.82 -71.40 -36.30
N ILE A 691 -121.58 -72.35 -36.86
CA ILE A 691 -121.78 -73.69 -36.29
C ILE A 691 -120.49 -74.49 -36.54
N GLY A 692 -119.59 -74.53 -35.54
CA GLY A 692 -118.25 -75.11 -35.62
C GLY A 692 -117.32 -74.68 -34.48
N SER A 693 -115.99 -74.71 -34.71
CA SER A 693 -114.99 -74.23 -33.74
C SER A 693 -114.34 -72.90 -34.14
N LYS A 694 -114.16 -71.95 -33.19
CA LYS A 694 -113.56 -70.61 -33.42
C LYS A 694 -112.40 -70.31 -32.47
N LEU A 695 -111.39 -69.56 -32.92
CA LEU A 695 -110.20 -69.17 -32.15
C LEU A 695 -110.20 -67.65 -31.91
N TYR A 696 -109.93 -67.19 -30.69
CA TYR A 696 -109.74 -65.78 -30.35
C TYR A 696 -108.32 -65.55 -29.87
N SER A 697 -107.66 -64.50 -30.37
CA SER A 697 -106.32 -64.09 -29.94
C SER A 697 -106.40 -63.15 -28.75
N LEU A 698 -105.38 -63.16 -27.90
CA LEU A 698 -105.22 -62.23 -26.79
C LEU A 698 -103.79 -61.70 -26.71
N GLN A 699 -103.65 -60.46 -26.26
CA GLN A 699 -102.40 -59.77 -25.98
C GLN A 699 -102.45 -59.23 -24.55
N LEU A 700 -101.38 -59.42 -23.78
CA LEU A 700 -101.15 -58.77 -22.49
C LEU A 700 -99.91 -57.90 -22.60
N ILE A 701 -100.04 -56.63 -22.24
CA ILE A 701 -98.93 -55.68 -22.07
C ILE A 701 -98.85 -55.36 -20.58
N VAL A 702 -97.67 -55.46 -19.98
CA VAL A 702 -97.43 -55.03 -18.59
C VAL A 702 -96.39 -53.91 -18.56
N THR A 703 -96.54 -52.99 -17.62
CA THR A 703 -95.60 -51.88 -17.40
C THR A 703 -95.21 -51.81 -15.93
N ASP A 704 -93.93 -51.56 -15.65
CA ASP A 704 -93.40 -51.39 -14.30
C ASP A 704 -93.42 -49.93 -13.80
N ALA A 705 -92.94 -49.71 -12.57
CA ALA A 705 -92.86 -48.39 -11.93
C ALA A 705 -91.94 -47.39 -12.67
N PHE A 706 -91.03 -47.87 -13.53
CA PHE A 706 -90.08 -47.08 -14.31
C PHE A 706 -90.57 -46.81 -15.74
N SER A 707 -91.82 -47.19 -16.05
CA SER A 707 -92.45 -47.07 -17.38
C SER A 707 -91.88 -48.00 -18.46
N CYS A 708 -91.13 -49.03 -18.07
CA CYS A 708 -90.70 -50.08 -18.99
C CYS A 708 -91.85 -51.06 -19.21
N SER A 709 -92.04 -51.55 -20.45
CA SER A 709 -93.12 -52.49 -20.77
C SER A 709 -92.65 -53.71 -21.53
N ASP A 710 -93.33 -54.83 -21.28
CA ASP A 710 -93.17 -56.09 -22.02
C ASP A 710 -94.54 -56.62 -22.47
N THR A 711 -94.55 -57.47 -23.50
CA THR A 711 -95.78 -57.96 -24.14
C THR A 711 -95.75 -59.46 -24.41
N THR A 712 -96.85 -60.14 -24.07
CA THR A 712 -97.07 -61.56 -24.39
C THR A 712 -98.38 -61.79 -25.13
N TYR A 713 -98.50 -62.95 -25.80
CA TYR A 713 -99.61 -63.28 -26.69
C TYR A 713 -100.13 -64.71 -26.46
N GLY A 714 -101.41 -64.96 -26.78
CA GLY A 714 -101.89 -66.31 -27.06
C GLY A 714 -103.36 -66.39 -27.48
N HIS A 715 -104.06 -67.49 -27.17
CA HIS A 715 -105.34 -67.81 -27.79
C HIS A 715 -106.29 -68.66 -26.94
N ILE A 716 -107.59 -68.60 -27.26
CA ILE A 716 -108.68 -69.40 -26.66
C ILE A 716 -109.59 -69.98 -27.76
N LYS A 717 -110.06 -71.24 -27.62
CA LYS A 717 -110.89 -71.95 -28.62
C LYS A 717 -112.32 -72.20 -28.12
N LEU A 718 -113.37 -72.05 -28.96
CA LEU A 718 -114.80 -72.30 -28.64
C LEU A 718 -115.42 -73.44 -29.52
N LYS A 719 -116.29 -74.35 -29.00
CA LYS A 719 -116.92 -75.53 -29.72
C LYS A 719 -118.38 -75.95 -29.28
N ASP A 720 -119.07 -76.89 -29.97
CA ASP A 720 -120.52 -77.33 -29.80
C ASP A 720 -120.75 -78.70 -29.03
N GLU A 721 -121.99 -79.15 -28.69
CA GLU A 721 -122.38 -80.37 -27.86
C GLU A 721 -123.69 -81.16 -28.29
N HIS A 722 -123.79 -82.52 -28.17
CA HIS A 722 -124.89 -83.41 -28.72
C HIS A 722 -125.70 -84.32 -27.71
N VAL A 723 -126.99 -84.72 -27.99
CA VAL A 723 -127.88 -85.54 -27.08
C VAL A 723 -128.99 -86.41 -27.79
N LEU A 724 -129.36 -87.62 -27.29
CA LEU A 724 -130.50 -88.50 -27.75
C LEU A 724 -131.32 -89.15 -26.59
N TYR A 725 -132.66 -89.19 -26.71
CA TYR A 725 -133.62 -89.78 -25.76
C TYR A 725 -134.69 -90.69 -26.42
N VAL A 726 -134.95 -91.88 -25.84
CA VAL A 726 -135.86 -92.92 -26.40
C VAL A 726 -136.83 -93.47 -25.32
N PRO A 727 -138.17 -93.49 -25.56
CA PRO A 727 -139.15 -94.10 -24.63
C PRO A 727 -139.06 -95.63 -24.56
N ASN A 728 -139.70 -96.27 -23.57
CA ASN A 728 -139.59 -97.73 -23.33
C ASN A 728 -140.92 -98.51 -23.33
N ALA A 729 -142.07 -97.85 -23.43
CA ALA A 729 -143.39 -98.50 -23.54
C ALA A 729 -144.41 -97.55 -24.16
N PHE A 730 -145.45 -98.11 -24.78
CA PHE A 730 -146.60 -97.36 -25.29
C PHE A 730 -147.85 -98.28 -25.38
N THR A 731 -149.05 -97.69 -25.41
CA THR A 731 -150.36 -98.35 -25.36
C THR A 731 -151.23 -97.89 -26.53
N PRO A 732 -151.21 -98.59 -27.68
CA PRO A 732 -152.06 -98.24 -28.81
C PRO A 732 -153.51 -98.74 -28.60
N ASP A 733 -154.24 -98.12 -27.68
CA ASP A 733 -155.65 -98.40 -27.37
C ASP A 733 -156.61 -97.27 -27.81
N SER A 734 -156.07 -96.24 -28.47
CA SER A 734 -156.80 -95.07 -28.97
C SER A 734 -157.44 -94.21 -27.87
N ASP A 735 -156.91 -94.23 -26.65
CA ASP A 735 -157.35 -93.37 -25.56
C ASP A 735 -156.82 -91.92 -25.65
N GLY A 736 -155.92 -91.65 -26.60
CA GLY A 736 -155.27 -90.35 -26.82
C GLY A 736 -153.95 -90.19 -26.07
N HIS A 737 -153.52 -91.19 -25.31
CA HIS A 737 -152.33 -91.17 -24.46
C HIS A 737 -151.39 -92.32 -24.77
N ASN A 738 -150.16 -91.97 -25.19
CA ASN A 738 -149.12 -92.94 -25.53
C ASN A 738 -149.58 -93.96 -26.59
N ASP A 739 -150.44 -93.55 -27.52
CA ASP A 739 -150.87 -94.38 -28.65
C ASP A 739 -149.75 -94.62 -29.68
N ILE A 740 -148.70 -93.78 -29.66
CA ILE A 740 -147.57 -93.81 -30.60
C ILE A 740 -146.21 -93.74 -29.89
N PHE A 741 -145.20 -94.32 -30.51
CA PHE A 741 -143.80 -94.34 -30.09
C PHE A 741 -142.92 -93.42 -30.97
N PHE A 742 -142.10 -92.54 -30.37
CA PHE A 742 -141.15 -91.64 -31.08
C PHE A 742 -139.96 -91.21 -30.19
N VAL A 743 -138.87 -90.70 -30.77
CA VAL A 743 -137.63 -90.29 -30.06
C VAL A 743 -137.46 -88.76 -29.97
N LYS A 744 -136.57 -88.26 -29.08
CA LYS A 744 -136.16 -86.84 -29.00
C LYS A 744 -134.64 -86.69 -29.10
N TYR A 745 -134.13 -85.64 -29.77
CA TYR A 745 -132.69 -85.48 -30.02
C TYR A 745 -132.22 -84.01 -30.15
N ASN A 746 -130.91 -83.76 -29.99
CA ASN A 746 -130.20 -82.52 -30.31
C ASN A 746 -128.84 -82.80 -30.97
N ALA A 747 -128.44 -81.94 -31.92
CA ALA A 747 -127.19 -81.99 -32.67
C ALA A 747 -126.87 -83.35 -33.34
N ILE A 748 -127.92 -84.04 -33.82
CA ILE A 748 -127.77 -85.18 -34.73
C ILE A 748 -127.62 -84.64 -36.16
N LYS A 749 -126.55 -85.07 -36.82
CA LYS A 749 -126.26 -84.76 -38.22
C LYS A 749 -127.36 -85.29 -39.13
N GLU A 750 -127.94 -84.40 -39.93
CA GLU A 750 -129.03 -84.72 -40.84
C GLU A 750 -128.67 -85.87 -41.81
N GLY A 751 -129.64 -86.75 -42.07
CA GLY A 751 -129.48 -87.90 -42.98
C GLY A 751 -128.67 -89.08 -42.43
N THR A 752 -128.23 -89.03 -41.16
CA THR A 752 -127.45 -90.14 -40.55
C THR A 752 -128.27 -91.06 -39.64
N PHE A 753 -129.53 -90.70 -39.36
CA PHE A 753 -130.38 -91.42 -38.41
C PHE A 753 -131.05 -92.65 -39.05
N ILE A 754 -131.05 -93.77 -38.32
CA ILE A 754 -131.80 -94.99 -38.63
C ILE A 754 -132.40 -95.54 -37.34
N MET A 755 -133.67 -95.96 -37.36
CA MET A 755 -134.35 -96.69 -36.28
C MET A 755 -135.10 -97.92 -36.84
N GLU A 756 -134.92 -99.07 -36.19
CA GLU A 756 -135.54 -100.35 -36.56
C GLU A 756 -136.15 -101.03 -35.33
N ILE A 757 -137.36 -101.59 -35.45
CA ILE A 757 -138.05 -102.33 -34.39
C ILE A 757 -138.32 -103.76 -34.84
N TYR A 758 -138.06 -104.71 -33.94
CA TYR A 758 -138.03 -106.15 -34.20
C TYR A 758 -139.04 -106.91 -33.33
N ASP A 759 -139.71 -107.91 -33.91
CA ASP A 759 -140.54 -108.88 -33.16
C ASP A 759 -139.70 -109.90 -32.36
N ARG A 760 -140.39 -110.73 -31.56
CA ARG A 760 -139.74 -111.76 -30.73
C ARG A 760 -138.98 -112.84 -31.50
N PHE A 761 -139.16 -112.94 -32.81
CA PHE A 761 -138.46 -113.87 -33.70
C PHE A 761 -137.31 -113.18 -34.45
N GLY A 762 -137.07 -111.89 -34.20
CA GLY A 762 -136.03 -111.09 -34.84
C GLY A 762 -136.42 -110.55 -36.22
N THR A 763 -137.71 -110.56 -36.57
CA THR A 763 -138.21 -109.99 -37.82
C THR A 763 -138.45 -108.49 -37.63
N VAL A 764 -137.96 -107.67 -38.56
CA VAL A 764 -138.26 -106.22 -38.55
C VAL A 764 -139.75 -106.03 -38.81
N ILE A 765 -140.38 -105.24 -37.95
CA ILE A 765 -141.81 -104.91 -38.05
C ILE A 765 -142.08 -103.41 -38.25
N HIS A 766 -141.08 -102.56 -37.94
CA HIS A 766 -141.10 -101.13 -38.23
C HIS A 766 -139.68 -100.63 -38.51
N ARG A 767 -139.54 -99.68 -39.44
CA ARG A 767 -138.24 -99.11 -39.83
C ARG A 767 -138.39 -97.68 -40.33
N THR A 768 -137.54 -96.77 -39.84
CA THR A 768 -137.51 -95.36 -40.26
C THR A 768 -136.09 -94.79 -40.32
N THR A 769 -135.88 -93.81 -41.20
CA THR A 769 -134.64 -93.01 -41.29
C THR A 769 -134.87 -91.56 -40.84
N ASP A 770 -136.10 -91.23 -40.44
CA ASP A 770 -136.46 -89.92 -39.93
C ASP A 770 -136.61 -90.01 -38.41
N PRO A 771 -135.79 -89.29 -37.62
CA PRO A 771 -135.88 -89.31 -36.16
C PRO A 771 -137.18 -88.71 -35.61
N ASN A 772 -137.95 -87.99 -36.43
CA ASN A 772 -139.27 -87.47 -36.04
C ASN A 772 -140.43 -88.44 -36.36
N SER A 773 -140.12 -89.62 -36.93
CA SER A 773 -141.12 -90.62 -37.30
C SER A 773 -141.68 -91.37 -36.10
N THR A 774 -142.95 -91.79 -36.21
CA THR A 774 -143.73 -92.38 -35.12
C THR A 774 -144.20 -93.80 -35.46
N TRP A 775 -144.32 -94.68 -34.46
CA TRP A 775 -144.81 -96.06 -34.62
C TRP A 775 -146.05 -96.34 -33.76
N ASP A 776 -147.09 -96.95 -34.34
CA ASP A 776 -148.42 -97.14 -33.72
C ASP A 776 -148.70 -98.58 -33.26
N GLY A 777 -147.71 -99.47 -33.34
CA GLY A 777 -147.89 -100.87 -32.95
C GLY A 777 -148.61 -101.71 -33.99
N THR A 778 -148.52 -101.34 -35.26
CA THR A 778 -148.78 -102.22 -36.40
C THR A 778 -147.49 -102.77 -36.97
N ASN A 779 -147.56 -103.87 -37.73
CA ASN A 779 -146.44 -104.32 -38.54
C ASN A 779 -146.53 -103.63 -39.90
N ASP A 780 -145.64 -102.68 -40.16
CA ASP A 780 -145.60 -101.84 -41.37
C ASP A 780 -145.60 -102.66 -42.67
N PHE A 781 -145.09 -103.91 -42.63
CA PHE A 781 -144.93 -104.75 -43.82
C PHE A 781 -146.16 -105.62 -44.11
N THR A 782 -147.00 -105.90 -43.11
CA THR A 782 -148.21 -106.73 -43.27
C THR A 782 -149.50 -105.94 -43.08
N GLY A 783 -149.42 -104.74 -42.50
CA GLY A 783 -150.57 -103.91 -42.13
C GLY A 783 -151.40 -104.48 -40.98
N ASN A 784 -151.02 -105.65 -40.44
CA ASN A 784 -151.73 -106.27 -39.34
C ASN A 784 -151.26 -105.69 -38.01
N GLU A 785 -152.22 -105.55 -37.11
CA GLU A 785 -151.98 -105.31 -35.71
C GLU A 785 -151.15 -106.44 -35.08
N ILE A 786 -150.11 -106.09 -34.33
CA ILE A 786 -149.26 -107.06 -33.64
C ILE A 786 -149.77 -107.31 -32.23
N MET A 787 -149.52 -108.54 -31.74
CA MET A 787 -149.95 -108.93 -30.39
C MET A 787 -149.21 -108.12 -29.31
N PRO A 788 -149.86 -107.78 -28.19
CA PRO A 788 -149.18 -107.22 -27.03
C PRO A 788 -147.96 -108.06 -26.62
N GLY A 789 -146.86 -107.39 -26.31
CA GLY A 789 -145.57 -108.03 -26.06
C GLY A 789 -144.41 -107.06 -26.01
N VAL A 790 -143.22 -107.61 -25.82
CA VAL A 790 -141.96 -106.84 -25.80
C VAL A 790 -141.29 -106.95 -27.17
N TYR A 791 -140.93 -105.78 -27.70
CA TYR A 791 -140.23 -105.57 -28.96
C TYR A 791 -138.86 -104.97 -28.69
N THR A 792 -137.91 -105.12 -29.61
CA THR A 792 -136.56 -104.55 -29.46
C THR A 792 -136.35 -103.48 -30.52
N TYR A 793 -135.72 -102.36 -30.16
CA TYR A 793 -135.32 -101.33 -31.12
C TYR A 793 -133.80 -101.18 -31.22
N ARG A 794 -133.36 -100.69 -32.37
CA ARG A 794 -131.98 -100.25 -32.62
C ARG A 794 -131.98 -98.93 -33.37
N ILE A 795 -131.13 -98.00 -32.93
CA ILE A 795 -130.90 -96.67 -33.47
C ILE A 795 -129.42 -96.48 -33.83
N ALA A 796 -129.12 -95.69 -34.85
CA ALA A 796 -127.79 -95.19 -35.15
C ALA A 796 -127.84 -93.76 -35.73
N TYR A 797 -126.84 -92.92 -35.45
CA TYR A 797 -126.71 -91.53 -35.93
C TYR A 797 -125.25 -90.99 -35.88
N GLN A 798 -124.99 -89.76 -36.34
CA GLN A 798 -123.71 -89.05 -36.16
C GLN A 798 -123.90 -87.66 -35.52
N ASP A 799 -122.90 -87.13 -34.83
CA ASP A 799 -122.84 -85.70 -34.47
C ASP A 799 -122.14 -84.85 -35.55
N PHE A 800 -122.03 -83.53 -35.34
CA PHE A 800 -121.39 -82.60 -36.27
C PHE A 800 -119.85 -82.71 -36.32
N GLU A 801 -119.21 -83.36 -35.33
CA GLU A 801 -117.79 -83.72 -35.39
C GLU A 801 -117.55 -85.02 -36.19
N ASN A 802 -118.62 -85.58 -36.78
CA ASN A 802 -118.66 -86.86 -37.51
C ASN A 802 -118.42 -88.10 -36.64
N TRP A 803 -118.57 -87.97 -35.33
CA TRP A 803 -118.55 -89.14 -34.46
C TRP A 803 -119.82 -89.97 -34.69
N LYS A 804 -119.67 -91.28 -34.84
CA LYS A 804 -120.79 -92.21 -35.09
C LYS A 804 -121.30 -92.78 -33.78
N TYR A 805 -122.60 -92.80 -33.60
CA TYR A 805 -123.32 -93.37 -32.46
C TYR A 805 -124.21 -94.51 -32.96
N ASP A 806 -124.05 -95.71 -32.40
CA ASP A 806 -124.86 -96.89 -32.71
C ASP A 806 -124.98 -97.82 -31.48
N HIS A 807 -125.55 -99.00 -31.66
CA HIS A 807 -125.70 -100.00 -30.58
C HIS A 807 -124.42 -100.37 -29.82
N THR A 808 -123.23 -100.09 -30.34
CA THR A 808 -121.95 -100.41 -29.67
C THR A 808 -121.45 -99.30 -28.75
N ASN A 809 -121.83 -98.04 -28.99
CA ASN A 809 -121.22 -96.88 -28.33
C ASN A 809 -122.21 -95.77 -27.95
N CYS A 810 -123.50 -96.07 -27.95
CA CYS A 810 -124.55 -95.17 -27.51
C CYS A 810 -125.54 -95.94 -26.64
N GLU A 811 -125.62 -95.57 -25.35
CA GLU A 811 -126.42 -96.26 -24.34
C GLU A 811 -127.91 -96.32 -24.72
N ASN A 812 -128.45 -95.24 -25.29
CA ASN A 812 -129.85 -95.16 -25.67
C ASN A 812 -130.14 -95.70 -27.08
N CYS A 813 -129.12 -96.15 -27.81
CA CYS A 813 -129.28 -96.57 -29.20
C CYS A 813 -129.79 -98.01 -29.36
N THR A 814 -129.92 -98.79 -28.29
CA THR A 814 -130.66 -100.07 -28.31
C THR A 814 -131.44 -100.26 -27.04
N GLY A 815 -132.60 -100.89 -27.13
CA GLY A 815 -133.40 -101.22 -25.96
C GLY A 815 -134.65 -102.00 -26.33
N THR A 816 -135.53 -102.15 -25.36
CA THR A 816 -136.82 -102.82 -25.54
C THR A 816 -137.97 -101.83 -25.41
N ILE A 817 -138.98 -101.99 -26.26
CA ILE A 817 -140.25 -101.27 -26.18
C ILE A 817 -141.32 -102.28 -25.81
N THR A 818 -142.07 -102.01 -24.75
CA THR A 818 -143.23 -102.83 -24.37
C THR A 818 -144.49 -102.25 -25.00
N LEU A 819 -145.18 -103.05 -25.82
CA LEU A 819 -146.48 -102.72 -26.38
C LEU A 819 -147.57 -103.42 -25.55
N ILE A 820 -148.50 -102.63 -25.01
CA ILE A 820 -149.60 -103.08 -24.17
C ILE A 820 -150.92 -102.72 -24.89
N ARG A 821 -151.92 -103.61 -24.90
CA ARG A 821 -153.27 -103.30 -25.42
C ARG A 821 -154.35 -103.76 -24.47
#